data_AF-A0A9L0IM20-F1
#
_entry.id   AF-A0A9L0IM20-F1
#
_cell.length_a   1.000
_cell.length_b   1.000
_cell.length_c   1.000
_cell.angle_alpha   90.00
_cell.angle_beta   90.00
_cell.angle_gamma   90.00
#
_symmetry.space_group_name_H-M   'P 1'
#
loop_
_entity.id
_entity.type
_entity.pdbx_description
1 polymer ?
#
loop_
_entity_poly.entity_id
_entity_poly.type
_entity_poly.pdbx_seq_one_letter_code
_entity_poly.pdbx_strand_id
1 'polypeptide(L)'
;MTRAGGGLWAFGSLVLLGLCSWTGARANAPNPVRNLSVEAQTTSSITLRWEAPDDPDPQDYTYWIQWTGDGDKLENRSTTNTSVTVDGLKPGSLYEFSVWAEKNGTDSSWETLNATTAPNPVRNLSVEAQTTSSITLRWEAPDDPGSQDYTYWIQWTGDGDKLENRSTTNTNFTVDGLEPGSLYEFSVWAEKNGVYSSWETLNATTAPNPVRNLSVEAQTTSSITLRWEAPDELQDYTYWIQWTGDDDKPQNKSTTSTTVTVDGLKPGSLYEFSVFVEKNGVYSSWNNLSATTAPDPVGNLSVEAQTTSSITLRWEAPDDPGSQDYTYWIQWTGDGDKLENKSTTNTNVTVDGLEPGSSYEFSVWAEKNGVYSSWETLNATTAPSEVTDLQNETQTNNSITLSWEAPQDPHSRLYTYWVQWASEGYPERGQGLQGLQTNQTGRIRYEVKTLEPGTLYTFSVWAERNNVTSSKQSLHVSTVPDPVTIISCISIPGGYGVILTWSCPPGGYQAFELQVGVQRDSQDNSSCEKGVSVSGLRPARSYPATVTTVWDGMRALPVSEICHTDSAGVIAGAIIGVLLLLILVGLLVFFLKRRRRKSEKKAAPVDPDCCFTGDIQAEDFADHVRENAKDSNCGFANEYQQLALEGHNQSQTVALAPENSAKNRYRNVLPYDWSRVPLEPLHEKPGSDYINASFIPGLWSPQEFIAAQGPLPQTVGDFWRLVWEQQSHTLVMLTNCVESGRVKCEHYWPLDAQPCTHGSLQVTLMDEEVMENWTVRDLKLWHMQEQKALSVRQFHYMTWPDHGVPHSPDPLLAFWKMLRQWLNQTMGGGPPIVHCSAGVGRTGTLIALDVLLRQLECEGLVGPFSYLKKMRESRPLMVQTEAQYVFLHECILRFLQQSSLIPAKTEPMYENLLYKNVAAIQAEQQEA
;
A
#
# COMPACT_ATOMS: atom_id res chain seq x y z
N MET A 1 -133.50 -26.15 -1.76
CA MET A 1 -134.93 -25.79 -1.70
C MET A 1 -135.33 -25.34 -3.10
N THR A 2 -135.94 -26.22 -3.91
CA THR A 2 -137.41 -26.26 -4.19
C THR A 2 -137.95 -24.89 -4.57
N ARG A 3 -138.68 -24.63 -5.65
CA ARG A 3 -139.40 -25.38 -6.72
C ARG A 3 -139.87 -24.25 -7.67
N ALA A 4 -139.73 -24.34 -8.99
CA ALA A 4 -140.66 -24.96 -9.94
C ALA A 4 -142.00 -24.22 -10.19
N GLY A 5 -142.34 -24.11 -11.48
CA GLY A 5 -143.69 -23.87 -12.05
C GLY A 5 -143.82 -22.51 -12.74
N GLY A 6 -143.91 -22.34 -14.07
CA GLY A 6 -144.64 -23.11 -15.09
C GLY A 6 -146.09 -22.58 -15.14
N GLY A 7 -146.76 -22.23 -16.25
CA GLY A 7 -146.57 -22.23 -17.71
C GLY A 7 -147.71 -21.35 -18.29
N LEU A 8 -147.58 -20.66 -19.44
CA LEU A 8 -147.69 -21.08 -20.85
C LEU A 8 -149.13 -21.00 -21.45
N TRP A 9 -149.19 -20.47 -22.69
CA TRP A 9 -150.28 -20.43 -23.71
C TRP A 9 -151.27 -19.23 -23.65
N ALA A 10 -151.64 -18.52 -24.73
CA ALA A 10 -151.39 -18.67 -26.18
C ALA A 10 -151.93 -17.49 -27.04
N PHE A 11 -151.07 -17.03 -27.96
CA PHE A 11 -151.28 -16.73 -29.40
C PHE A 11 -152.19 -15.62 -29.97
N GLY A 12 -151.61 -14.89 -30.95
CA GLY A 12 -152.25 -14.34 -32.16
C GLY A 12 -151.99 -12.85 -32.44
N SER A 13 -150.75 -12.41 -32.71
CA SER A 13 -150.19 -12.09 -34.05
C SER A 13 -150.95 -11.11 -34.96
N LEU A 14 -150.39 -9.91 -35.19
CA LEU A 14 -150.14 -9.36 -36.52
C LEU A 14 -148.98 -8.34 -36.51
N VAL A 15 -148.14 -8.40 -37.54
CA VAL A 15 -146.82 -7.76 -37.78
C VAL A 15 -147.03 -6.46 -38.59
N LEU A 16 -146.31 -5.34 -38.43
CA LEU A 16 -145.03 -4.99 -39.10
C LEU A 16 -144.47 -3.61 -38.65
N LEU A 17 -143.18 -3.62 -38.27
CA LEU A 17 -142.03 -2.72 -38.56
C LEU A 17 -142.10 -1.18 -38.41
N GLY A 18 -141.14 -0.65 -37.64
CA GLY A 18 -140.70 0.77 -37.63
C GLY A 18 -139.60 1.06 -36.59
N LEU A 19 -138.34 1.01 -37.03
CA LEU A 19 -137.03 1.10 -36.34
C LEU A 19 -136.81 2.18 -35.24
N CYS A 20 -136.03 1.79 -34.22
CA CYS A 20 -135.35 2.65 -33.24
C CYS A 20 -134.06 3.29 -33.82
N SER A 21 -133.70 4.48 -33.33
CA SER A 21 -132.34 5.05 -33.45
C SER A 21 -131.75 5.34 -32.07
N TRP A 22 -130.52 4.86 -31.89
CA TRP A 22 -129.65 4.96 -30.70
C TRP A 22 -128.49 5.89 -31.09
N THR A 23 -128.26 6.99 -30.38
CA THR A 23 -127.09 7.86 -30.61
C THR A 23 -125.99 7.51 -29.62
N GLY A 24 -125.08 6.61 -30.02
CA GLY A 24 -123.78 6.47 -29.38
C GLY A 24 -122.83 7.53 -29.94
N ALA A 25 -122.30 8.41 -29.10
CA ALA A 25 -121.19 9.27 -29.46
C ALA A 25 -119.94 8.38 -29.64
N ARG A 26 -119.36 8.41 -30.85
CA ARG A 26 -118.07 7.76 -31.15
C ARG A 26 -116.99 8.56 -30.42
N ALA A 27 -116.30 7.94 -29.47
CA ALA A 27 -115.08 8.52 -28.90
C ALA A 27 -114.04 8.61 -30.02
N ASN A 28 -113.46 9.80 -30.22
CA ASN A 28 -112.32 9.96 -31.13
C ASN A 28 -111.08 9.39 -30.43
N ALA A 29 -110.23 8.70 -31.20
CA ALA A 29 -108.96 8.19 -30.67
C ALA A 29 -108.08 9.37 -30.20
N PRO A 30 -107.36 9.23 -29.07
CA PRO A 30 -106.45 10.26 -28.59
C PRO A 30 -105.29 10.49 -29.55
N ASN A 31 -104.69 11.67 -29.50
CA ASN A 31 -103.49 11.99 -30.27
C ASN A 31 -102.29 11.11 -29.80
N PRO A 32 -101.27 10.87 -30.64
CA PRO A 32 -100.07 10.17 -30.21
C PRO A 32 -99.32 10.95 -29.11
N VAL A 33 -98.50 10.22 -28.34
CA VAL A 33 -97.56 10.84 -27.40
C VAL A 33 -96.58 11.75 -28.17
N ARG A 34 -96.05 12.78 -27.50
CA ARG A 34 -95.12 13.74 -28.12
C ARG A 34 -93.74 13.63 -27.50
N ASN A 35 -92.70 14.07 -28.22
CA ASN A 35 -91.32 14.16 -27.71
C ASN A 35 -90.80 12.88 -27.04
N LEU A 36 -91.11 11.71 -27.61
CA LEU A 36 -90.58 10.43 -27.13
C LEU A 36 -89.06 10.41 -27.26
N SER A 37 -88.38 10.25 -26.13
CA SER A 37 -86.92 10.31 -26.03
C SER A 37 -86.39 9.38 -24.94
N VAL A 38 -85.10 9.07 -25.02
CA VAL A 38 -84.38 8.32 -23.99
C VAL A 38 -83.88 9.30 -22.93
N GLU A 39 -84.19 9.05 -21.67
CA GLU A 39 -83.74 9.85 -20.52
C GLU A 39 -82.46 9.28 -19.88
N ALA A 40 -82.35 7.96 -19.77
CA ALA A 40 -81.17 7.28 -19.22
C ALA A 40 -81.05 5.84 -19.73
N GLN A 41 -79.82 5.34 -19.84
CA GLN A 41 -79.50 3.99 -20.30
C GLN A 41 -78.52 3.35 -19.33
N THR A 42 -78.76 2.10 -18.95
CA THR A 42 -77.84 1.25 -18.19
C THR A 42 -77.57 -0.04 -18.96
N THR A 43 -76.75 -0.93 -18.42
CA THR A 43 -76.49 -2.25 -19.03
C THR A 43 -77.72 -3.17 -19.03
N SER A 44 -78.75 -2.87 -18.24
CA SER A 44 -79.93 -3.73 -18.13
C SER A 44 -81.27 -2.98 -18.13
N SER A 45 -81.25 -1.67 -18.33
CA SER A 45 -82.47 -0.87 -18.37
C SER A 45 -82.39 0.37 -19.26
N ILE A 46 -83.54 0.78 -19.79
CA ILE A 46 -83.72 2.01 -20.58
C ILE A 46 -84.88 2.80 -19.98
N THR A 47 -84.63 4.06 -19.66
CA THR A 47 -85.66 5.00 -19.19
C THR A 47 -86.13 5.86 -20.35
N LEU A 48 -87.42 5.72 -20.69
CA LEU A 48 -88.10 6.48 -21.72
C LEU A 48 -88.88 7.63 -21.12
N ARG A 49 -88.96 8.74 -21.84
CA ARG A 49 -89.75 9.92 -21.47
C ARG A 49 -90.49 10.47 -22.68
N TRP A 50 -91.73 10.91 -22.46
CA TRP A 50 -92.56 11.56 -23.46
C TRP A 50 -93.39 12.66 -22.83
N GLU A 51 -94.10 13.40 -23.68
CA GLU A 51 -95.12 14.37 -23.32
C GLU A 51 -96.50 13.80 -23.64
N ALA A 52 -97.48 14.17 -22.83
CA ALA A 52 -98.87 13.76 -23.04
C ALA A 52 -99.39 14.25 -24.41
N PRO A 53 -100.32 13.49 -25.02
CA PRO A 53 -101.05 13.90 -26.22
C PRO A 53 -101.63 15.31 -26.11
N ASP A 54 -101.59 16.08 -27.19
CA ASP A 54 -102.14 17.45 -27.25
C ASP A 54 -103.67 17.41 -27.45
N ASP A 55 -104.37 16.94 -26.42
CA ASP A 55 -105.82 16.77 -26.42
C ASP A 55 -106.48 17.77 -25.46
N PRO A 56 -107.69 18.26 -25.77
CA PRO A 56 -108.37 19.31 -24.99
C PRO A 56 -108.79 18.89 -23.56
N ASP A 57 -108.66 17.60 -23.22
CA ASP A 57 -108.94 17.05 -21.89
C ASP A 57 -107.81 16.07 -21.47
N PRO A 58 -106.71 16.58 -20.89
CA PRO A 58 -105.45 15.84 -20.76
C PRO A 58 -105.34 14.92 -19.53
N GLN A 59 -106.41 14.73 -18.74
CA GLN A 59 -106.38 13.87 -17.56
C GLN A 59 -106.95 12.47 -17.89
N ASP A 60 -106.38 11.43 -17.27
CA ASP A 60 -106.75 10.01 -17.35
C ASP A 60 -106.16 9.15 -18.50
N TYR A 61 -104.96 9.47 -19.01
CA TYR A 61 -104.25 8.57 -19.94
C TYR A 61 -103.58 7.40 -19.22
N THR A 62 -103.74 6.19 -19.78
CA THR A 62 -102.83 5.06 -19.51
C THR A 62 -101.89 4.90 -20.70
N TYR A 63 -100.60 5.02 -20.48
CA TYR A 63 -99.59 4.84 -21.53
C TYR A 63 -99.17 3.38 -21.59
N TRP A 64 -99.20 2.81 -22.79
CA TRP A 64 -98.70 1.48 -23.07
C TRP A 64 -97.36 1.57 -23.79
N ILE A 65 -96.42 0.75 -23.33
CA ILE A 65 -95.07 0.65 -23.85
C ILE A 65 -94.87 -0.79 -24.26
N GLN A 66 -94.51 -1.00 -25.51
CA GLN A 66 -94.17 -2.29 -26.06
C GLN A 66 -92.72 -2.26 -26.55
N TRP A 67 -91.95 -3.30 -26.27
CA TRP A 67 -90.58 -3.39 -26.74
C TRP A 67 -90.25 -4.76 -27.28
N THR A 68 -89.32 -4.78 -28.25
CA THR A 68 -88.75 -6.00 -28.81
C THR A 68 -87.24 -5.82 -28.97
N GLY A 69 -86.48 -6.81 -28.51
CA GLY A 69 -85.05 -6.92 -28.78
C GLY A 69 -84.81 -7.77 -30.04
N ASP A 70 -83.60 -7.73 -30.58
CA ASP A 70 -83.22 -8.52 -31.76
C ASP A 70 -83.37 -10.03 -31.49
N GLY A 71 -84.45 -10.63 -32.00
CA GLY A 71 -84.79 -12.05 -31.83
C GLY A 71 -85.56 -12.43 -30.54
N ASP A 72 -85.98 -11.47 -29.71
CA ASP A 72 -86.68 -11.72 -28.45
C ASP A 72 -88.22 -11.68 -28.57
N LYS A 73 -88.92 -12.10 -27.51
CA LYS A 73 -90.39 -12.03 -27.43
C LYS A 73 -90.84 -10.57 -27.22
N LEU A 74 -91.96 -10.23 -27.84
CA LEU A 74 -92.62 -8.93 -27.68
C LEU A 74 -93.17 -8.80 -26.25
N GLU A 75 -92.65 -7.83 -25.49
CA GLU A 75 -93.08 -7.55 -24.12
C GLU A 75 -93.80 -6.20 -24.05
N ASN A 76 -94.70 -6.04 -23.08
CA ASN A 76 -95.41 -4.77 -22.88
C ASN A 76 -95.59 -4.43 -21.39
N ARG A 77 -95.77 -3.14 -21.12
CA ARG A 77 -96.01 -2.57 -19.79
C ARG A 77 -96.92 -1.35 -19.93
N SER A 78 -97.79 -1.12 -18.95
CA SER A 78 -98.59 0.09 -18.84
C SER A 78 -98.13 0.98 -17.68
N THR A 79 -98.25 2.29 -17.81
CA THR A 79 -97.98 3.27 -16.74
C THR A 79 -98.92 4.48 -16.86
N THR A 80 -99.15 5.20 -15.76
CA THR A 80 -99.88 6.48 -15.76
C THR A 80 -98.94 7.69 -15.80
N ASN A 81 -97.63 7.47 -15.63
CA ASN A 81 -96.62 8.52 -15.70
C ASN A 81 -96.14 8.74 -17.14
N THR A 82 -95.60 9.93 -17.44
CA THR A 82 -95.02 10.25 -18.75
C THR A 82 -93.53 9.87 -18.87
N SER A 83 -93.05 9.03 -17.95
CA SER A 83 -91.76 8.36 -18.02
C SER A 83 -91.85 6.94 -17.46
N VAL A 84 -91.03 6.04 -17.98
CA VAL A 84 -90.94 4.65 -17.50
C VAL A 84 -89.53 4.11 -17.66
N THR A 85 -89.06 3.37 -16.66
CA THR A 85 -87.85 2.55 -16.78
C THR A 85 -88.26 1.12 -17.12
N VAL A 86 -87.71 0.61 -18.23
CA VAL A 86 -87.84 -0.78 -18.65
C VAL A 86 -86.57 -1.51 -18.21
N ASP A 87 -86.70 -2.43 -17.26
CA ASP A 87 -85.59 -3.20 -16.67
C ASP A 87 -85.58 -4.65 -17.19
N GLY A 88 -84.47 -5.35 -16.99
CA GLY A 88 -84.30 -6.76 -17.39
C GLY A 88 -83.86 -6.94 -18.84
N LEU A 89 -83.39 -5.87 -19.47
CA LEU A 89 -82.85 -5.87 -20.83
C LEU A 89 -81.43 -6.47 -20.86
N LYS A 90 -81.01 -6.97 -22.02
CA LYS A 90 -79.67 -7.53 -22.23
C LYS A 90 -78.67 -6.40 -22.55
N PRO A 91 -77.44 -6.43 -22.01
CA PRO A 91 -76.39 -5.45 -22.33
C PRO A 91 -76.09 -5.34 -23.82
N GLY A 92 -75.65 -4.16 -24.26
CA GLY A 92 -75.21 -3.89 -25.65
C GLY A 92 -76.24 -4.22 -26.75
N SER A 93 -77.52 -4.37 -26.41
CA SER A 93 -78.57 -4.83 -27.30
C SER A 93 -79.50 -3.69 -27.73
N LEU A 94 -79.87 -3.68 -29.02
CA LEU A 94 -80.80 -2.70 -29.60
C LEU A 94 -82.25 -3.15 -29.37
N TYR A 95 -83.07 -2.23 -28.85
CA TYR A 95 -84.49 -2.42 -28.63
C TYR A 95 -85.30 -1.37 -29.39
N GLU A 96 -86.38 -1.80 -30.04
CA GLU A 96 -87.40 -0.91 -30.59
C GLU A 96 -88.53 -0.76 -29.58
N PHE A 97 -88.84 0.47 -29.19
CA PHE A 97 -89.90 0.82 -28.26
C PHE A 97 -91.05 1.50 -29.00
N SER A 98 -92.26 0.98 -28.84
CA SER A 98 -93.50 1.58 -29.33
C SER A 98 -94.32 2.09 -28.13
N VAL A 99 -94.67 3.38 -28.11
CA VAL A 99 -95.44 4.01 -27.03
C VAL A 99 -96.73 4.61 -27.57
N TRP A 100 -97.87 4.29 -26.96
CA TRP A 100 -99.17 4.88 -27.28
C TRP A 100 -99.97 5.20 -26.01
N ALA A 101 -100.94 6.10 -26.13
CA ALA A 101 -101.84 6.46 -25.06
C ALA A 101 -103.21 5.78 -25.25
N GLU A 102 -103.75 5.19 -24.21
CA GLU A 102 -105.11 4.66 -24.15
C GLU A 102 -105.98 5.60 -23.33
N LYS A 103 -107.14 6.00 -23.88
CA LYS A 103 -108.19 6.72 -23.16
C LYS A 103 -109.55 6.08 -23.42
N ASN A 104 -110.28 5.75 -22.36
CA ASN A 104 -111.61 5.14 -22.42
C ASN A 104 -111.71 3.90 -23.34
N GLY A 105 -110.67 3.05 -23.36
CA GLY A 105 -110.62 1.83 -24.18
C GLY A 105 -110.34 2.07 -25.67
N THR A 106 -109.87 3.27 -26.04
CA THR A 106 -109.43 3.61 -27.40
C THR A 106 -107.96 4.01 -27.38
N ASP A 107 -107.15 3.35 -28.22
CA ASP A 107 -105.71 3.58 -28.37
C ASP A 107 -105.41 4.71 -29.36
N SER A 108 -104.37 5.50 -29.09
CA SER A 108 -103.76 6.41 -30.06
C SER A 108 -102.95 5.64 -31.12
N SER A 109 -102.47 6.34 -32.15
CA SER A 109 -101.32 5.84 -32.91
C SER A 109 -100.09 5.73 -32.00
N TRP A 110 -99.21 4.78 -32.29
CA TRP A 110 -97.96 4.59 -31.56
C TRP A 110 -96.83 5.45 -32.15
N GLU A 111 -95.94 5.91 -31.28
CA GLU A 111 -94.64 6.48 -31.65
C GLU A 111 -93.55 5.45 -31.40
N THR A 112 -92.58 5.33 -32.32
CA THR A 112 -91.48 4.38 -32.20
C THR A 112 -90.15 5.06 -31.93
N LEU A 113 -89.33 4.44 -31.07
CA LEU A 113 -87.98 4.89 -30.74
C LEU A 113 -87.05 3.69 -30.59
N ASN A 114 -85.93 3.74 -31.30
CA ASN A 114 -84.86 2.75 -31.14
C ASN A 114 -83.88 3.22 -30.06
N ALA A 115 -83.60 2.36 -29.09
CA ALA A 115 -82.63 2.63 -28.03
C ALA A 115 -81.81 1.39 -27.69
N THR A 116 -80.52 1.59 -27.42
CA THR A 116 -79.58 0.50 -27.08
C THR A 116 -79.29 0.54 -25.59
N THR A 117 -79.23 -0.59 -24.91
CA THR A 117 -78.69 -0.64 -23.53
C THR A 117 -77.17 -0.38 -23.55
N ALA A 118 -76.60 0.16 -22.48
CA ALA A 118 -75.15 0.32 -22.40
C ALA A 118 -74.43 -1.04 -22.52
N PRO A 119 -73.29 -1.13 -23.23
CA PRO A 119 -72.45 -2.32 -23.21
C PRO A 119 -71.86 -2.60 -21.82
N ASN A 120 -71.47 -3.84 -21.53
CA ASN A 120 -70.60 -4.10 -20.38
C ASN A 120 -69.22 -3.43 -20.57
N PRO A 121 -68.47 -3.15 -19.49
CA PRO A 121 -67.09 -2.68 -19.62
C PRO A 121 -66.19 -3.71 -20.33
N VAL A 122 -65.07 -3.23 -20.86
CA VAL A 122 -64.01 -4.11 -21.39
C VAL A 122 -63.45 -5.00 -20.28
N ARG A 123 -62.86 -6.15 -20.64
CA ARG A 123 -62.30 -7.10 -19.66
C ARG A 123 -60.79 -7.23 -19.83
N ASN A 124 -60.08 -7.67 -18.79
CA ASN A 124 -58.65 -8.00 -18.85
C ASN A 124 -57.75 -6.89 -19.44
N LEU A 125 -58.03 -5.62 -19.10
CA LEU A 125 -57.20 -4.49 -19.52
C LEU A 125 -55.79 -4.64 -18.94
N SER A 126 -54.79 -4.68 -19.81
CA SER A 126 -53.39 -4.94 -19.46
C SER A 126 -52.42 -4.27 -20.44
N VAL A 127 -51.16 -4.14 -20.03
CA VAL A 127 -50.07 -3.68 -20.89
C VAL A 127 -49.50 -4.87 -21.66
N GLU A 128 -49.43 -4.75 -22.99
CA GLU A 128 -48.82 -5.74 -23.88
C GLU A 128 -47.35 -5.42 -24.15
N ALA A 129 -47.01 -4.15 -24.37
CA ALA A 129 -45.65 -3.69 -24.63
C ALA A 129 -45.44 -2.24 -24.20
N GLN A 130 -44.20 -1.89 -23.86
CA GLN A 130 -43.79 -0.55 -23.47
C GLN A 130 -42.50 -0.17 -24.20
N THR A 131 -42.43 1.06 -24.69
CA THR A 131 -41.23 1.67 -25.24
C THR A 131 -40.96 2.99 -24.51
N THR A 132 -39.93 3.72 -24.92
CA THR A 132 -39.63 5.05 -24.35
C THR A 132 -40.67 6.10 -24.73
N SER A 133 -41.47 5.88 -25.77
CA SER A 133 -42.44 6.87 -26.25
C SER A 133 -43.82 6.30 -26.57
N SER A 134 -44.05 5.03 -26.24
CA SER A 134 -45.34 4.39 -26.47
C SER A 134 -45.68 3.28 -25.48
N ILE A 135 -46.98 3.08 -25.28
CA ILE A 135 -47.54 1.99 -24.47
C ILE A 135 -48.62 1.30 -25.31
N THR A 136 -48.49 -0.02 -25.49
CA THR A 136 -49.49 -0.86 -26.15
C THR A 136 -50.38 -1.49 -25.10
N LEU A 137 -51.65 -1.14 -25.13
CA LEU A 137 -52.71 -1.68 -24.28
C LEU A 137 -53.42 -2.82 -24.99
N ARG A 138 -53.87 -3.81 -24.21
CA ARG A 138 -54.69 -4.92 -24.68
C ARG A 138 -55.82 -5.19 -23.70
N TRP A 139 -56.99 -5.53 -24.24
CA TRP A 139 -58.16 -5.92 -23.48
C TRP A 139 -58.95 -7.02 -24.22
N GLU A 140 -60.01 -7.49 -23.58
CA GLU A 140 -61.01 -8.38 -24.15
C GLU A 140 -62.33 -7.61 -24.33
N ALA A 141 -63.08 -7.98 -25.38
CA ALA A 141 -64.38 -7.40 -25.67
C ALA A 141 -65.38 -7.63 -24.50
N PRO A 142 -66.35 -6.71 -24.31
CA PRO A 142 -67.47 -6.90 -23.39
C PRO A 142 -68.17 -8.25 -23.60
N ASP A 143 -68.54 -8.93 -22.52
CA ASP A 143 -69.26 -10.20 -22.56
C ASP A 143 -70.77 -10.00 -22.82
N ASP A 144 -71.07 -9.35 -23.94
CA ASP A 144 -72.41 -8.94 -24.34
C ASP A 144 -72.97 -9.90 -25.42
N PRO A 145 -74.29 -10.14 -25.42
CA PRO A 145 -74.92 -10.95 -26.46
C PRO A 145 -74.98 -10.23 -27.83
N GLY A 146 -74.67 -10.95 -28.92
CA GLY A 146 -74.78 -10.43 -30.30
C GLY A 146 -73.43 -10.16 -30.98
N SER A 147 -73.42 -9.33 -32.03
CA SER A 147 -72.19 -8.97 -32.76
C SER A 147 -71.28 -8.06 -31.92
N GLN A 148 -69.97 -8.30 -32.03
CA GLN A 148 -68.90 -7.56 -31.31
C GLN A 148 -68.44 -6.32 -32.08
N ASP A 149 -69.38 -5.64 -32.76
CA ASP A 149 -69.10 -4.43 -33.55
C ASP A 149 -68.96 -3.20 -32.65
N TYR A 150 -68.04 -3.27 -31.69
CA TYR A 150 -67.75 -2.20 -30.73
C TYR A 150 -66.70 -1.24 -31.30
N THR A 151 -66.89 0.05 -31.02
CA THR A 151 -65.82 1.05 -31.10
C THR A 151 -65.26 1.23 -29.69
N TYR A 152 -63.99 0.95 -29.48
CA TYR A 152 -63.32 1.19 -28.20
C TYR A 152 -62.75 2.59 -28.16
N TRP A 153 -62.97 3.29 -27.05
CA TRP A 153 -62.43 4.60 -26.77
C TRP A 153 -61.37 4.49 -25.68
N ILE A 154 -60.24 5.15 -25.91
CA ILE A 154 -59.07 5.17 -25.04
C ILE A 154 -58.79 6.62 -24.70
N GLN A 155 -58.71 6.92 -23.42
CA GLN A 155 -58.32 8.22 -22.88
C GLN A 155 -57.10 8.04 -21.99
N TRP A 156 -56.19 9.00 -22.02
CA TRP A 156 -55.03 8.97 -21.13
C TRP A 156 -54.70 10.34 -20.58
N THR A 157 -54.10 10.33 -19.39
CA THR A 157 -53.55 11.51 -18.71
C THR A 157 -52.11 11.21 -18.28
N GLY A 158 -51.21 12.16 -18.49
CA GLY A 158 -49.85 12.14 -17.92
C GLY A 158 -49.69 13.26 -16.88
N ASP A 159 -48.50 13.36 -16.28
CA ASP A 159 -48.15 14.33 -15.22
C ASP A 159 -48.40 15.83 -15.55
N GLY A 160 -48.76 16.18 -16.80
CA GLY A 160 -49.04 17.54 -17.27
C GLY A 160 -50.52 17.87 -17.53
N ASP A 161 -51.48 17.09 -17.02
CA ASP A 161 -52.95 17.32 -17.12
C ASP A 161 -53.53 17.42 -18.54
N LYS A 162 -52.78 17.04 -19.58
CA LYS A 162 -53.27 17.06 -20.97
C LYS A 162 -54.09 15.81 -21.25
N LEU A 163 -55.41 15.99 -21.33
CA LEU A 163 -56.38 14.92 -21.60
C LEU A 163 -56.49 14.69 -23.12
N GLU A 164 -56.06 13.52 -23.59
CA GLU A 164 -56.20 13.10 -24.99
C GLU A 164 -57.07 11.84 -25.10
N ASN A 165 -57.82 11.71 -26.21
CA ASN A 165 -58.62 10.51 -26.49
C ASN A 165 -58.52 10.07 -27.95
N ARG A 166 -58.64 8.75 -28.18
CA ARG A 166 -58.68 8.12 -29.50
C ARG A 166 -59.63 6.93 -29.50
N SER A 167 -60.01 6.46 -30.68
CA SER A 167 -60.84 5.28 -30.84
C SER A 167 -60.23 4.26 -31.79
N THR A 168 -60.64 3.00 -31.62
CA THR A 168 -60.22 1.84 -32.44
C THR A 168 -61.32 0.79 -32.45
N THR A 169 -61.33 -0.09 -33.45
CA THR A 169 -62.22 -1.27 -33.50
C THR A 169 -61.50 -2.55 -33.08
N ASN A 170 -60.18 -2.51 -32.89
CA ASN A 170 -59.40 -3.65 -32.40
C ASN A 170 -59.41 -3.70 -30.86
N THR A 171 -59.16 -4.87 -30.28
CA THR A 171 -59.02 -5.05 -28.82
C THR A 171 -57.61 -4.78 -28.30
N ASN A 172 -56.81 -4.05 -29.07
CA ASN A 172 -55.53 -3.50 -28.68
C ASN A 172 -55.33 -2.11 -29.29
N PHE A 173 -54.49 -1.31 -28.64
CA PHE A 173 -54.17 0.03 -29.11
C PHE A 173 -52.80 0.48 -28.61
N THR A 174 -51.99 1.04 -29.51
CA THR A 174 -50.72 1.66 -29.14
C THR A 174 -50.91 3.17 -29.03
N VAL A 175 -50.64 3.69 -27.83
CA VAL A 175 -50.58 5.12 -27.56
C VAL A 175 -49.14 5.56 -27.78
N ASP A 176 -48.90 6.37 -28.81
CA ASP A 176 -47.58 6.89 -29.18
C ASP A 176 -47.43 8.38 -28.81
N GLY A 177 -46.18 8.87 -28.77
CA GLY A 177 -45.87 10.27 -28.47
C GLY A 177 -45.89 10.60 -26.98
N LEU A 178 -45.67 9.59 -26.15
CA LEU A 178 -45.55 9.71 -24.70
C LEU A 178 -44.12 10.13 -24.31
N GLU A 179 -43.99 10.76 -23.14
CA GLU A 179 -42.70 11.16 -22.57
C GLU A 179 -42.01 9.96 -21.91
N PRO A 180 -40.69 9.78 -22.06
CA PRO A 180 -39.94 8.69 -21.42
C PRO A 180 -40.02 8.70 -19.88
N GLY A 181 -40.01 7.51 -19.28
CA GLY A 181 -40.04 7.32 -17.83
C GLY A 181 -41.25 7.93 -17.10
N SER A 182 -42.33 8.25 -17.82
CA SER A 182 -43.47 8.99 -17.26
C SER A 182 -44.65 8.06 -16.98
N LEU A 183 -45.35 8.29 -15.87
CA LEU A 183 -46.52 7.51 -15.47
C LEU A 183 -47.76 8.06 -16.17
N TYR A 184 -48.55 7.17 -16.76
CA TYR A 184 -49.81 7.49 -17.42
C TYR A 184 -50.95 6.66 -16.85
N GLU A 185 -52.10 7.29 -16.66
CA GLU A 185 -53.37 6.62 -16.36
C GLU A 185 -54.18 6.50 -17.65
N PHE A 186 -54.55 5.27 -18.01
CA PHE A 186 -55.33 4.94 -19.19
C PHE A 186 -56.75 4.52 -18.80
N SER A 187 -57.76 5.09 -19.44
CA SER A 187 -59.17 4.72 -19.31
C SER A 187 -59.69 4.18 -20.63
N VAL A 188 -60.30 2.98 -20.62
CA VAL A 188 -60.83 2.32 -21.82
C VAL A 188 -62.31 1.98 -21.64
N TRP A 189 -63.15 2.31 -22.62
CA TRP A 189 -64.57 1.95 -22.63
C TRP A 189 -65.05 1.58 -24.04
N ALA A 190 -66.15 0.81 -24.12
CA ALA A 190 -66.74 0.38 -25.37
C ALA A 190 -67.94 1.27 -25.76
N GLU A 191 -68.11 1.52 -27.04
CA GLU A 191 -69.24 2.24 -27.62
C GLU A 191 -69.95 1.35 -28.63
N LYS A 192 -71.29 1.29 -28.53
CA LYS A 192 -72.15 0.62 -29.50
C LYS A 192 -73.40 1.46 -29.74
N ASN A 193 -73.70 1.74 -31.01
CA ASN A 193 -74.85 2.53 -31.43
C ASN A 193 -74.98 3.89 -30.69
N GLY A 194 -73.86 4.55 -30.40
CA GLY A 194 -73.84 5.84 -29.70
C GLY A 194 -73.98 5.77 -28.16
N VAL A 195 -73.98 4.57 -27.57
CA VAL A 195 -74.06 4.35 -26.12
C VAL A 195 -72.73 3.80 -25.60
N TYR A 196 -72.22 4.40 -24.53
CA TYR A 196 -70.93 4.07 -23.91
C TYR A 196 -71.09 3.14 -22.70
N SER A 197 -70.15 2.21 -22.51
CA SER A 197 -70.00 1.43 -21.27
C SER A 197 -69.39 2.28 -20.14
N SER A 198 -69.32 1.72 -18.93
CA SER A 198 -68.38 2.21 -17.92
C SER A 198 -66.93 2.03 -18.40
N TRP A 199 -66.03 2.86 -17.90
CA TRP A 199 -64.59 2.79 -18.21
C TRP A 199 -63.84 1.87 -17.24
N GLU A 200 -62.77 1.25 -17.74
CA GLU A 200 -61.76 0.53 -16.95
C GLU A 200 -60.45 1.31 -16.96
N THR A 201 -59.77 1.37 -15.81
CA THR A 201 -58.54 2.18 -15.63
C THR A 201 -57.29 1.31 -15.45
N LEU A 202 -56.17 1.70 -16.03
CA LEU A 202 -54.87 1.06 -15.87
C LEU A 202 -53.74 2.09 -15.80
N ASN A 203 -52.87 1.98 -14.80
CA ASN A 203 -51.66 2.80 -14.70
C ASN A 203 -50.48 2.08 -15.33
N ALA A 204 -49.74 2.77 -16.19
CA ALA A 204 -48.55 2.23 -16.83
C ALA A 204 -47.51 3.33 -17.08
N THR A 205 -46.23 2.95 -16.96
CA THR A 205 -45.09 3.87 -17.16
C THR A 205 -44.43 3.59 -18.49
N THR A 206 -44.00 4.61 -19.23
CA THR A 206 -43.11 4.42 -20.38
C THR A 206 -41.72 3.99 -19.92
N ALA A 207 -40.98 3.27 -20.76
CA ALA A 207 -39.61 2.90 -20.41
C ALA A 207 -38.72 4.16 -20.30
N PRO A 208 -37.79 4.24 -19.34
CA PRO A 208 -36.83 5.33 -19.29
C PRO A 208 -35.83 5.24 -20.44
N ASN A 209 -35.25 6.38 -20.81
CA ASN A 209 -34.12 6.40 -21.73
C ASN A 209 -32.90 5.69 -21.10
N PRO A 210 -32.06 5.00 -21.89
CA PRO A 210 -30.83 4.41 -21.37
C PRO A 210 -29.83 5.49 -20.94
N VAL A 211 -28.85 5.10 -20.11
CA VAL A 211 -27.76 5.99 -19.70
C VAL A 211 -26.96 6.48 -20.91
N ARG A 212 -26.32 7.65 -20.77
CA ARG A 212 -25.48 8.26 -21.81
C ARG A 212 -24.01 8.20 -21.40
N ASN A 213 -23.09 8.22 -22.37
CA ASN A 213 -21.64 8.33 -22.15
C ASN A 213 -21.07 7.33 -21.12
N LEU A 214 -21.54 6.07 -21.16
CA LEU A 214 -20.99 5.00 -20.32
C LEU A 214 -19.51 4.79 -20.64
N SER A 215 -18.66 4.92 -19.62
CA SER A 215 -17.21 4.86 -19.75
C SER A 215 -16.56 4.31 -18.47
N VAL A 216 -15.31 3.87 -18.60
CA VAL A 216 -14.48 3.51 -17.46
C VAL A 216 -13.81 4.78 -16.94
N GLU A 217 -13.94 5.04 -15.64
CA GLU A 217 -13.30 6.17 -14.97
C GLU A 217 -11.97 5.77 -14.33
N ALA A 218 -11.90 4.59 -13.71
CA ALA A 218 -10.69 4.07 -13.07
C ALA A 218 -10.67 2.53 -13.08
N GLN A 219 -9.47 1.96 -13.09
CA GLN A 219 -9.23 0.51 -13.07
C GLN A 219 -8.16 0.19 -12.03
N THR A 220 -8.39 -0.86 -11.26
CA THR A 220 -7.40 -1.45 -10.34
C THR A 220 -7.28 -2.94 -10.64
N THR A 221 -6.42 -3.65 -9.91
CA THR A 221 -6.29 -5.11 -10.02
C THR A 221 -7.53 -5.87 -9.57
N SER A 222 -8.39 -5.25 -8.76
CA SER A 222 -9.58 -5.93 -8.19
C SER A 222 -10.88 -5.15 -8.32
N SER A 223 -10.86 -4.00 -9.00
CA SER A 223 -12.05 -3.17 -9.19
C SER A 223 -12.03 -2.35 -10.48
N ILE A 224 -13.24 -2.07 -10.98
CA ILE A 224 -13.47 -1.17 -12.12
C ILE A 224 -14.52 -0.14 -11.69
N THR A 225 -14.18 1.15 -11.85
CA THR A 225 -15.11 2.26 -11.63
C THR A 225 -15.71 2.69 -12.96
N LEU A 226 -17.03 2.57 -13.05
CA LEU A 226 -17.83 2.99 -14.20
C LEU A 226 -18.45 4.35 -13.94
N ARG A 227 -18.56 5.15 -15.00
CA ARG A 227 -19.24 6.45 -15.00
C ARG A 227 -20.14 6.58 -16.21
N TRP A 228 -21.29 7.20 -16.01
CA TRP A 228 -22.24 7.56 -17.06
C TRP A 228 -22.91 8.90 -16.78
N GLU A 229 -23.72 9.36 -17.72
CA GLU A 229 -24.60 10.50 -17.59
C GLU A 229 -26.05 10.03 -17.46
N ALA A 230 -26.79 10.67 -16.55
CA ALA A 230 -28.21 10.41 -16.37
C ALA A 230 -28.98 10.73 -17.67
N PRO A 231 -30.04 9.97 -18.00
CA PRO A 231 -30.85 10.27 -19.17
C PRO A 231 -31.48 11.67 -19.08
N ASP A 232 -32.04 12.00 -17.91
CA ASP A 232 -32.65 13.29 -17.56
C ASP A 232 -32.23 13.69 -16.14
N GLU A 233 -31.88 14.96 -15.90
CA GLU A 233 -31.29 15.42 -14.62
C GLU A 233 -32.28 15.56 -13.46
N LEU A 234 -33.59 15.62 -13.73
CA LEU A 234 -34.62 15.95 -12.73
C LEU A 234 -35.40 14.72 -12.24
N GLN A 235 -34.96 13.51 -12.56
CA GLN A 235 -35.71 12.29 -12.26
C GLN A 235 -34.95 11.37 -11.30
N ASP A 236 -35.68 10.82 -10.32
CA ASP A 236 -35.17 9.83 -9.37
C ASP A 236 -35.07 8.45 -10.03
N TYR A 237 -33.93 8.20 -10.68
CA TYR A 237 -33.64 6.93 -11.35
C TYR A 237 -32.86 5.96 -10.44
N THR A 238 -33.14 4.66 -10.58
CA THR A 238 -32.27 3.60 -10.04
C THR A 238 -31.47 2.98 -11.18
N TYR A 239 -30.15 3.00 -11.09
CA TYR A 239 -29.26 2.39 -12.07
C TYR A 239 -28.91 0.97 -11.66
N TRP A 240 -29.09 0.03 -12.58
CA TRP A 240 -28.71 -1.37 -12.42
C TRP A 240 -27.50 -1.67 -13.28
N ILE A 241 -26.51 -2.31 -12.68
CA ILE A 241 -25.26 -2.70 -13.32
C ILE A 241 -25.18 -4.21 -13.22
N GLN A 242 -25.04 -4.85 -14.37
CA GLN A 242 -24.80 -6.28 -14.50
C GLN A 242 -23.41 -6.49 -15.09
N TRP A 243 -22.63 -7.43 -14.57
CA TRP A 243 -21.34 -7.77 -15.15
C TRP A 243 -21.07 -9.26 -15.16
N THR A 244 -20.30 -9.69 -16.15
CA THR A 244 -19.91 -11.09 -16.36
C THR A 244 -18.43 -11.14 -16.72
N GLY A 245 -17.66 -11.98 -16.02
CA GLY A 245 -16.29 -12.35 -16.42
C GLY A 245 -16.32 -13.69 -17.17
N ASP A 246 -15.23 -14.02 -17.88
CA ASP A 246 -15.17 -15.16 -18.82
C ASP A 246 -15.68 -16.51 -18.28
N ASP A 247 -15.56 -16.77 -16.97
CA ASP A 247 -16.00 -18.02 -16.31
C ASP A 247 -17.03 -17.84 -15.19
N ASP A 248 -17.56 -16.62 -15.00
CA ASP A 248 -18.41 -16.29 -13.85
C ASP A 248 -19.89 -16.17 -14.21
N LYS A 249 -20.76 -16.44 -13.23
CA LYS A 249 -22.19 -16.13 -13.38
C LYS A 249 -22.40 -14.61 -13.41
N PRO A 250 -23.40 -14.11 -14.16
CA PRO A 250 -23.71 -12.69 -14.17
C PRO A 250 -24.04 -12.21 -12.75
N GLN A 251 -23.35 -11.17 -12.31
CA GLN A 251 -23.58 -10.50 -11.03
C GLN A 251 -24.30 -9.17 -11.27
N ASN A 252 -25.00 -8.66 -10.27
CA ASN A 252 -25.69 -7.38 -10.36
C ASN A 252 -25.53 -6.51 -9.11
N LYS A 253 -25.63 -5.20 -9.30
CA LYS A 253 -25.60 -4.17 -8.25
C LYS A 253 -26.49 -3.02 -8.69
N SER A 254 -27.16 -2.38 -7.74
CA SER A 254 -27.94 -1.17 -8.00
C SER A 254 -27.32 0.04 -7.29
N THR A 255 -27.55 1.23 -7.85
CA THR A 255 -27.09 2.51 -7.27
C THR A 255 -28.01 3.64 -7.73
N THR A 256 -28.03 4.75 -6.99
CA THR A 256 -28.69 6.01 -7.41
C THR A 256 -27.69 7.05 -7.91
N SER A 257 -26.38 6.80 -7.75
CA SER A 257 -25.32 7.66 -8.28
C SER A 257 -25.00 7.31 -9.73
N THR A 258 -24.51 8.30 -10.50
CA THR A 258 -24.06 8.12 -11.90
C THR A 258 -22.63 7.56 -12.03
N THR A 259 -22.04 7.16 -10.90
CA THR A 259 -20.77 6.47 -10.80
C THR A 259 -20.90 5.26 -9.89
N VAL A 260 -20.20 4.18 -10.20
CA VAL A 260 -20.15 3.00 -9.34
C VAL A 260 -18.81 2.29 -9.46
N THR A 261 -18.27 1.88 -8.32
CA THR A 261 -17.14 0.95 -8.27
C THR A 261 -17.66 -0.47 -8.09
N VAL A 262 -17.21 -1.37 -8.97
CA VAL A 262 -17.44 -2.81 -8.90
C VAL A 262 -16.15 -3.44 -8.38
N ASP A 263 -16.20 -3.99 -7.18
CA ASP A 263 -15.06 -4.59 -6.46
C ASP A 263 -15.10 -6.13 -6.50
N GLY A 264 -13.99 -6.76 -6.09
CA GLY A 264 -13.89 -8.22 -6.01
C GLY A 264 -13.70 -8.90 -7.36
N LEU A 265 -13.21 -8.15 -8.35
CA LEU A 265 -12.85 -8.65 -9.67
C LEU A 265 -11.48 -9.33 -9.64
N LYS A 266 -11.22 -10.20 -10.61
CA LYS A 266 -9.94 -10.90 -10.77
C LYS A 266 -8.95 -9.98 -11.51
N PRO A 267 -7.65 -9.95 -11.15
CA PRO A 267 -6.63 -9.20 -11.90
C PRO A 267 -6.50 -9.64 -13.36
N GLY A 268 -6.11 -8.71 -14.23
CA GLY A 268 -5.85 -8.94 -15.65
C GLY A 268 -6.96 -9.63 -16.44
N SER A 269 -8.22 -9.52 -15.99
CA SER A 269 -9.38 -10.26 -16.50
C SER A 269 -10.36 -9.34 -17.21
N LEU A 270 -10.91 -9.79 -18.34
CA LEU A 270 -11.90 -9.04 -19.13
C LEU A 270 -13.30 -9.23 -18.53
N TYR A 271 -14.03 -8.13 -18.38
CA TYR A 271 -15.40 -8.10 -17.91
C TYR A 271 -16.29 -7.36 -18.90
N GLU A 272 -17.48 -7.91 -19.16
CA GLU A 272 -18.54 -7.23 -19.89
C GLU A 272 -19.55 -6.65 -18.89
N PHE A 273 -19.73 -5.33 -18.92
CA PHE A 273 -20.65 -4.56 -18.09
C PHE A 273 -21.85 -4.11 -18.90
N SER A 274 -23.05 -4.24 -18.33
CA SER A 274 -24.31 -3.74 -18.88
C SER A 274 -24.98 -2.85 -17.85
N VAL A 275 -25.23 -1.58 -18.20
CA VAL A 275 -25.91 -0.61 -17.35
C VAL A 275 -27.29 -0.29 -17.92
N PHE A 276 -28.32 -0.33 -17.09
CA PHE A 276 -29.69 0.00 -17.46
C PHE A 276 -30.41 0.74 -16.34
N VAL A 277 -31.42 1.52 -16.70
CA VAL A 277 -32.16 2.42 -15.80
C VAL A 277 -33.48 1.78 -15.43
N GLU A 278 -33.87 1.89 -14.17
CA GLU A 278 -35.19 1.51 -13.68
C GLU A 278 -35.96 2.75 -13.20
N LYS A 279 -37.22 2.85 -13.60
CA LYS A 279 -38.19 3.78 -13.02
C LYS A 279 -39.57 3.13 -12.91
N ASN A 280 -40.19 3.23 -11.73
CA ASN A 280 -41.52 2.66 -11.45
C ASN A 280 -41.65 1.17 -11.86
N GLY A 281 -40.59 0.37 -11.69
CA GLY A 281 -40.57 -1.04 -12.07
C GLY A 281 -40.42 -1.33 -13.57
N VAL A 282 -40.17 -0.31 -14.40
CA VAL A 282 -39.90 -0.45 -15.85
C VAL A 282 -38.42 -0.17 -16.13
N TYR A 283 -37.80 -1.02 -16.93
CA TYR A 283 -36.37 -0.95 -17.26
C TYR A 283 -36.12 -0.35 -18.65
N SER A 284 -35.03 0.38 -18.81
CA SER A 284 -34.52 0.83 -20.11
C SER A 284 -33.90 -0.32 -20.92
N SER A 285 -33.52 -0.03 -22.16
CA SER A 285 -32.56 -0.84 -22.90
C SER A 285 -31.18 -0.83 -22.22
N TRP A 286 -30.35 -1.84 -22.54
CA TRP A 286 -29.03 -2.01 -21.95
C TRP A 286 -27.98 -1.17 -22.68
N ASN A 287 -27.02 -0.64 -21.94
CA ASN A 287 -25.81 -0.05 -22.49
C ASN A 287 -24.59 -0.85 -22.04
N ASN A 288 -23.89 -1.45 -23.02
CA ASN A 288 -22.82 -2.41 -22.76
C ASN A 288 -21.44 -1.78 -22.91
N LEU A 289 -20.50 -2.20 -22.08
CA LEU A 289 -19.10 -1.76 -22.08
C LEU A 289 -18.20 -2.92 -21.64
N SER A 290 -17.16 -3.22 -22.41
CA SER A 290 -16.13 -4.19 -22.01
C SER A 290 -14.93 -3.47 -21.41
N ALA A 291 -14.44 -3.95 -20.28
CA ALA A 291 -13.27 -3.39 -19.61
C ALA A 291 -12.43 -4.50 -18.94
N THR A 292 -11.11 -4.33 -18.92
CA THR A 292 -10.18 -5.28 -18.28
C THR A 292 -9.70 -4.70 -16.95
N THR A 293 -9.58 -5.50 -15.89
CA THR A 293 -8.90 -5.06 -14.67
C THR A 293 -7.40 -4.87 -14.93
N ALA A 294 -6.73 -4.04 -14.13
CA ALA A 294 -5.27 -3.94 -14.24
C ALA A 294 -4.61 -5.29 -13.93
N PRO A 295 -3.56 -5.71 -14.66
CA PRO A 295 -2.75 -6.86 -14.27
C PRO A 295 -2.04 -6.62 -12.94
N ASP A 296 -1.69 -7.68 -12.23
CA ASP A 296 -0.75 -7.58 -11.12
C ASP A 296 0.63 -7.06 -11.60
N PRO A 297 1.44 -6.42 -10.73
CA PRO A 297 2.81 -6.05 -11.09
C PRO A 297 3.65 -7.27 -11.43
N VAL A 298 4.74 -7.06 -12.18
CA VAL A 298 5.70 -8.13 -12.47
C VAL A 298 6.32 -8.65 -11.17
N GLY A 299 6.50 -9.96 -11.05
CA GLY A 299 7.09 -10.58 -9.86
C GLY A 299 8.61 -10.60 -9.93
N ASN A 300 9.28 -10.62 -8.78
CA ASN A 300 10.70 -11.00 -8.64
C ASN A 300 11.66 -10.28 -9.63
N LEU A 301 11.47 -8.98 -9.86
CA LEU A 301 12.32 -8.18 -10.73
C LEU A 301 13.75 -8.15 -10.19
N SER A 302 14.71 -8.63 -10.99
CA SER A 302 16.11 -8.79 -10.59
C SER A 302 17.07 -8.63 -11.76
N VAL A 303 18.35 -8.41 -11.44
CA VAL A 303 19.41 -8.40 -12.45
C VAL A 303 19.96 -9.81 -12.65
N GLU A 304 19.92 -10.31 -13.89
CA GLU A 304 20.44 -11.62 -14.26
C GLU A 304 21.94 -11.54 -14.62
N ALA A 305 22.33 -10.52 -15.38
CA ALA A 305 23.72 -10.31 -15.80
C ALA A 305 24.04 -8.83 -15.98
N GLN A 306 25.30 -8.47 -15.76
CA GLN A 306 25.80 -7.11 -15.88
C GLN A 306 27.12 -7.13 -16.64
N THR A 307 27.30 -6.20 -17.57
CA THR A 307 28.55 -5.95 -18.28
C THR A 307 28.94 -4.49 -18.15
N THR A 308 30.03 -4.08 -18.79
CA THR A 308 30.44 -2.67 -18.84
C THR A 308 29.50 -1.80 -19.69
N SER A 309 28.65 -2.38 -20.52
CA SER A 309 27.77 -1.62 -21.43
C SER A 309 26.36 -2.17 -21.55
N SER A 310 25.99 -3.16 -20.75
CA SER A 310 24.65 -3.74 -20.76
C SER A 310 24.24 -4.32 -19.42
N ILE A 311 22.93 -4.32 -19.17
CA ILE A 311 22.28 -4.93 -18.01
C ILE A 311 21.16 -5.83 -18.52
N THR A 312 21.17 -7.09 -18.10
CA THR A 312 20.10 -8.05 -18.38
C THR A 312 19.19 -8.15 -17.17
N LEU A 313 17.93 -7.73 -17.35
CA LEU A 313 16.87 -7.80 -16.36
C LEU A 313 16.05 -9.07 -16.56
N ARG A 314 15.55 -9.60 -15.44
CA ARG A 314 14.64 -10.75 -15.41
C ARG A 314 13.53 -10.52 -14.39
N TRP A 315 12.33 -10.95 -14.72
CA TRP A 315 11.17 -10.93 -13.83
C TRP A 315 10.31 -12.18 -14.03
N GLU A 316 9.29 -12.32 -13.21
CA GLU A 316 8.22 -13.29 -13.30
C GLU A 316 6.97 -12.60 -13.84
N ALA A 317 6.18 -13.30 -14.65
CA ALA A 317 4.93 -12.79 -15.17
C ALA A 317 3.93 -12.53 -14.01
N PRO A 318 3.00 -11.56 -14.16
CA PRO A 318 1.92 -11.34 -13.19
C PRO A 318 1.17 -12.62 -12.85
N ASP A 319 0.81 -12.82 -11.57
CA ASP A 319 0.08 -14.02 -11.08
C ASP A 319 -1.43 -13.94 -11.34
N ASP A 320 -1.81 -13.54 -12.56
CA ASP A 320 -3.20 -13.35 -12.94
C ASP A 320 -3.83 -14.68 -13.46
N PRO A 321 -5.13 -14.90 -13.24
CA PRO A 321 -5.85 -16.02 -13.84
C PRO A 321 -6.10 -15.78 -15.35
N GLY A 322 -5.26 -16.33 -16.24
CA GLY A 322 -5.48 -16.25 -17.69
C GLY A 322 -4.23 -16.50 -18.56
N SER A 323 -4.34 -16.29 -19.88
CA SER A 323 -3.21 -16.46 -20.80
C SER A 323 -2.09 -15.43 -20.57
N GLN A 324 -0.84 -15.85 -20.75
CA GLN A 324 0.39 -15.07 -20.57
C GLN A 324 0.67 -14.10 -21.74
N ASP A 325 -0.36 -13.53 -22.35
CA ASP A 325 -0.23 -12.62 -23.51
C ASP A 325 0.08 -11.17 -23.06
N TYR A 326 1.08 -11.02 -22.20
CA TYR A 326 1.54 -9.73 -21.70
C TYR A 326 2.57 -9.10 -22.64
N THR A 327 2.47 -7.79 -22.80
CA THR A 327 3.59 -6.97 -23.29
C THR A 327 4.23 -6.27 -22.10
N TYR A 328 5.50 -6.54 -21.85
CA TYR A 328 6.25 -5.89 -20.80
C TYR A 328 6.90 -4.63 -21.36
N TRP A 329 6.76 -3.54 -20.62
CA TRP A 329 7.39 -2.26 -20.90
C TRP A 329 8.48 -2.02 -19.88
N ILE A 330 9.64 -1.60 -20.38
CA ILE A 330 10.83 -1.31 -19.60
C ILE A 330 11.23 0.11 -19.93
N GLN A 331 11.40 0.91 -18.89
CA GLN A 331 11.89 2.26 -18.97
C GLN A 331 13.13 2.38 -18.10
N TRP A 332 14.12 3.14 -18.54
CA TRP A 332 15.29 3.38 -17.73
C TRP A 332 15.81 4.80 -17.85
N THR A 333 16.44 5.22 -16.76
CA THR A 333 17.06 6.54 -16.61
C THR A 333 18.42 6.35 -15.97
N GLY A 334 19.46 6.86 -16.63
CA GLY A 334 20.82 6.93 -16.06
C GLY A 334 21.14 8.32 -15.53
N ASP A 335 22.39 8.51 -15.07
CA ASP A 335 22.93 9.78 -14.54
C ASP A 335 22.81 11.02 -15.50
N GLY A 336 22.31 10.85 -16.74
CA GLY A 336 22.22 11.88 -17.78
C GLY A 336 20.81 12.35 -18.18
N ASP A 337 19.79 12.15 -17.34
CA ASP A 337 18.39 12.63 -17.50
C ASP A 337 17.65 12.19 -18.78
N LYS A 338 18.23 11.33 -19.62
CA LYS A 338 17.59 10.84 -20.84
C LYS A 338 16.76 9.59 -20.53
N LEU A 339 15.44 9.76 -20.60
CA LEU A 339 14.47 8.69 -20.42
C LEU A 339 14.35 7.85 -21.69
N GLU A 340 14.69 6.56 -21.61
CA GLU A 340 14.58 5.61 -22.72
C GLU A 340 13.61 4.49 -22.37
N ASN A 341 13.00 3.86 -23.38
CA ASN A 341 12.06 2.76 -23.18
C ASN A 341 12.20 1.68 -24.24
N LYS A 342 11.71 0.49 -23.89
CA LYS A 342 11.69 -0.71 -24.73
C LYS A 342 10.52 -1.59 -24.31
N SER A 343 9.96 -2.35 -25.23
CA SER A 343 8.96 -3.37 -24.92
C SER A 343 9.42 -4.76 -25.37
N THR A 344 8.90 -5.78 -24.71
CA THR A 344 9.19 -7.20 -25.00
C THR A 344 8.02 -8.06 -24.56
N THR A 345 7.87 -9.24 -25.15
CA THR A 345 6.91 -10.26 -24.71
C THR A 345 7.56 -11.33 -23.83
N ASN A 346 8.90 -11.32 -23.73
CA ASN A 346 9.64 -12.24 -22.86
C ASN A 346 9.75 -11.67 -21.45
N THR A 347 9.94 -12.54 -20.44
CA THR A 347 10.15 -12.13 -19.05
C THR A 347 11.61 -11.78 -18.71
N ASN A 348 12.41 -11.52 -19.74
CA ASN A 348 13.75 -10.98 -19.62
C ASN A 348 14.06 -10.01 -20.77
N VAL A 349 14.97 -9.08 -20.51
CA VAL A 349 15.46 -8.16 -21.53
C VAL A 349 16.90 -7.75 -21.24
N THR A 350 17.72 -7.69 -22.28
CA THR A 350 19.01 -7.02 -22.23
C THR A 350 18.85 -5.58 -22.73
N VAL A 351 19.29 -4.64 -21.90
CA VAL A 351 19.42 -3.22 -22.21
C VAL A 351 20.90 -2.97 -22.50
N ASP A 352 21.22 -2.61 -23.74
CA ASP A 352 22.58 -2.39 -24.24
C ASP A 352 22.85 -0.88 -24.46
N GLY A 353 24.12 -0.52 -24.66
CA GLY A 353 24.53 0.86 -24.95
C GLY A 353 24.62 1.74 -23.71
N LEU A 354 24.74 1.12 -22.53
CA LEU A 354 24.89 1.78 -21.24
C LEU A 354 26.35 2.22 -21.03
N GLU A 355 26.56 3.22 -20.19
CA GLU A 355 27.89 3.74 -19.86
C GLU A 355 28.54 2.88 -18.76
N PRO A 356 29.85 2.57 -18.84
CA PRO A 356 30.54 1.78 -17.83
C PRO A 356 30.53 2.40 -16.43
N GLY A 357 30.38 1.54 -15.43
CA GLY A 357 30.32 1.91 -14.02
C GLY A 357 29.35 3.04 -13.73
N SER A 358 28.17 3.06 -14.35
CA SER A 358 27.12 4.08 -14.19
C SER A 358 25.82 3.46 -13.65
N SER A 359 25.10 4.21 -12.82
CA SER A 359 23.88 3.73 -12.17
C SER A 359 22.66 4.02 -13.05
N TYR A 360 21.76 3.05 -13.12
CA TYR A 360 20.51 3.14 -13.88
C TYR A 360 19.35 2.67 -13.00
N GLU A 361 18.27 3.44 -13.03
CA GLU A 361 16.97 3.02 -12.48
C GLU A 361 16.16 2.42 -13.61
N PHE A 362 15.66 1.19 -13.43
CA PHE A 362 14.82 0.48 -14.38
C PHE A 362 13.41 0.33 -13.81
N SER A 363 12.40 0.75 -14.56
CA SER A 363 10.99 0.57 -14.25
C SER A 363 10.38 -0.43 -15.23
N VAL A 364 9.74 -1.49 -14.71
CA VAL A 364 9.12 -2.55 -15.52
C VAL A 364 7.65 -2.71 -15.16
N TRP A 365 6.77 -2.72 -16.15
CA TRP A 365 5.33 -2.99 -15.97
C TRP A 365 4.78 -3.87 -17.08
N ALA A 366 3.68 -4.56 -16.78
CA ALA A 366 2.98 -5.40 -17.73
C ALA A 366 1.81 -4.64 -18.36
N GLU A 367 1.54 -4.91 -19.63
CA GLU A 367 0.36 -4.43 -20.35
C GLU A 367 -0.46 -5.62 -20.83
N LYS A 368 -1.77 -5.57 -20.61
CA LYS A 368 -2.75 -6.50 -21.18
C LYS A 368 -3.98 -5.74 -21.63
N ASN A 369 -4.43 -5.98 -22.87
CA ASN A 369 -5.60 -5.33 -23.48
C ASN A 369 -5.57 -3.78 -23.37
N GLY A 370 -4.41 -3.15 -23.48
CA GLY A 370 -4.25 -1.70 -23.35
C GLY A 370 -4.34 -1.15 -21.91
N VAL A 371 -4.39 -2.02 -20.90
CA VAL A 371 -4.35 -1.66 -19.47
C VAL A 371 -2.98 -2.03 -18.90
N TYR A 372 -2.37 -1.09 -18.18
CA TYR A 372 -1.05 -1.25 -17.58
C TYR A 372 -1.16 -1.66 -16.10
N SER A 373 -0.25 -2.52 -15.65
CA SER A 373 -0.01 -2.78 -14.23
C SER A 373 0.68 -1.58 -13.57
N SER A 374 0.80 -1.61 -12.24
CA SER A 374 1.82 -0.79 -11.57
C SER A 374 3.22 -1.20 -12.05
N TRP A 375 4.16 -0.26 -12.01
CA TRP A 375 5.55 -0.51 -12.34
C TRP A 375 6.34 -0.94 -11.10
N GLU A 376 7.28 -1.85 -11.30
CA GLU A 376 8.30 -2.24 -10.33
C GLU A 376 9.62 -1.58 -10.71
N THR A 377 10.35 -1.07 -9.71
CA THR A 377 11.63 -0.39 -9.94
C THR A 377 12.81 -1.21 -9.45
N LEU A 378 13.93 -1.13 -10.18
CA LEU A 378 15.19 -1.78 -9.82
C LEU A 378 16.36 -0.88 -10.17
N ASN A 379 17.19 -0.57 -9.17
CA ASN A 379 18.45 0.12 -9.37
C ASN A 379 19.57 -0.88 -9.68
N ALA A 380 20.26 -0.68 -10.80
CA ALA A 380 21.38 -1.51 -11.21
C ALA A 380 22.51 -0.65 -11.78
N THR A 381 23.75 -1.08 -11.54
CA THR A 381 24.95 -0.37 -12.02
C THR A 381 25.66 -1.26 -13.03
N THR A 382 26.12 -0.70 -14.14
CA THR A 382 27.00 -1.42 -15.08
C THR A 382 28.36 -1.70 -14.43
N ALA A 383 29.05 -2.74 -14.87
CA ALA A 383 30.38 -3.03 -14.34
C ALA A 383 31.37 -1.90 -14.71
N PRO A 384 32.27 -1.49 -13.80
CA PRO A 384 33.38 -0.63 -14.16
C PRO A 384 34.30 -1.30 -15.18
N SER A 385 34.95 -0.51 -16.04
CA SER A 385 36.01 -1.01 -16.89
C SER A 385 37.21 -1.46 -16.06
N GLU A 386 38.04 -2.34 -16.61
CA GLU A 386 39.24 -2.82 -15.93
C GLU A 386 40.28 -1.71 -15.72
N VAL A 387 41.05 -1.79 -14.63
CA VAL A 387 42.19 -0.89 -14.40
C VAL A 387 43.25 -1.09 -15.49
N THR A 388 43.98 -0.02 -15.81
CA THR A 388 45.04 -0.05 -16.83
C THR A 388 46.41 0.21 -16.20
N ASP A 389 47.49 -0.15 -16.89
CA ASP A 389 48.88 0.14 -16.48
C ASP A 389 49.25 -0.29 -15.04
N LEU A 390 48.82 -1.48 -14.61
CA LEU A 390 49.20 -2.04 -13.31
C LEU A 390 50.70 -2.37 -13.28
N GLN A 391 51.46 -1.66 -12.45
CA GLN A 391 52.92 -1.77 -12.37
C GLN A 391 53.43 -1.74 -10.93
N ASN A 392 54.67 -2.21 -10.75
CA ASN A 392 55.40 -2.06 -9.50
C ASN A 392 56.18 -0.73 -9.52
N GLU A 393 56.21 -0.02 -8.39
CA GLU A 393 57.00 1.21 -8.28
C GLU A 393 58.24 1.04 -7.41
N THR A 394 58.04 0.44 -6.23
CA THR A 394 59.11 0.22 -5.26
C THR A 394 58.97 -1.14 -4.63
N GLN A 395 60.12 -1.78 -4.41
CA GLN A 395 60.24 -3.10 -3.81
C GLN A 395 61.25 -3.02 -2.66
N THR A 396 60.87 -3.55 -1.52
CA THR A 396 61.75 -3.77 -0.37
C THR A 396 61.73 -5.24 0.00
N ASN A 397 62.41 -5.61 1.10
CA ASN A 397 62.36 -6.98 1.59
C ASN A 397 61.04 -7.33 2.29
N ASN A 398 60.21 -6.34 2.64
CA ASN A 398 58.96 -6.58 3.36
C ASN A 398 57.77 -5.74 2.87
N SER A 399 57.94 -4.97 1.79
CA SER A 399 56.87 -4.18 1.18
C SER A 399 57.02 -4.06 -0.34
N ILE A 400 55.89 -3.96 -1.02
CA ILE A 400 55.78 -3.70 -2.45
C ILE A 400 54.75 -2.59 -2.65
N THR A 401 55.11 -1.54 -3.39
CA THR A 401 54.19 -0.48 -3.79
C THR A 401 53.73 -0.70 -5.22
N LEU A 402 52.42 -0.80 -5.41
CA LEU A 402 51.74 -0.93 -6.70
C LEU A 402 51.16 0.43 -7.12
N SER A 403 51.16 0.69 -8.42
CA SER A 403 50.40 1.78 -9.04
C SER A 403 49.69 1.29 -10.30
N TRP A 404 48.59 1.96 -10.62
CA TRP A 404 47.78 1.70 -11.82
C TRP A 404 47.14 3.01 -12.29
N GLU A 405 46.55 2.98 -13.48
CA GLU A 405 45.71 4.04 -14.01
C GLU A 405 44.24 3.72 -13.80
N ALA A 406 43.46 4.76 -13.44
CA ALA A 406 42.01 4.66 -13.35
C ALA A 406 41.42 4.42 -14.75
N PRO A 407 40.35 3.60 -14.88
CA PRO A 407 39.69 3.41 -16.15
C PRO A 407 39.15 4.73 -16.73
N GLN A 408 39.03 4.84 -18.06
CA GLN A 408 38.52 6.04 -18.74
C GLN A 408 36.99 6.14 -18.70
N ASP A 409 36.39 5.66 -17.63
CA ASP A 409 34.95 5.67 -17.41
C ASP A 409 34.50 7.06 -16.91
N PRO A 410 33.25 7.49 -17.16
CA PRO A 410 32.76 8.82 -16.79
C PRO A 410 32.91 9.13 -15.30
N HIS A 411 32.79 8.09 -14.47
CA HIS A 411 32.72 8.16 -13.02
C HIS A 411 33.93 7.52 -12.31
N SER A 412 35.07 7.35 -13.00
CA SER A 412 36.24 6.62 -12.47
C SER A 412 36.85 7.20 -11.18
N ARG A 413 36.55 8.47 -10.88
CA ARG A 413 36.94 9.16 -9.63
C ARG A 413 36.19 8.64 -8.39
N LEU A 414 35.05 7.99 -8.58
CA LEU A 414 34.21 7.44 -7.52
C LEU A 414 34.50 5.96 -7.24
N TYR A 415 35.45 5.35 -7.96
CA TYR A 415 35.76 3.93 -7.84
C TYR A 415 36.58 3.65 -6.58
N THR A 416 36.24 2.55 -5.92
CA THR A 416 37.08 1.92 -4.90
C THR A 416 37.88 0.80 -5.55
N TYR A 417 39.18 0.75 -5.30
CA TYR A 417 40.04 -0.29 -5.85
C TYR A 417 40.33 -1.35 -4.80
N TRP A 418 40.17 -2.61 -5.17
CA TRP A 418 40.56 -3.75 -4.36
C TRP A 418 41.91 -4.26 -4.80
N VAL A 419 42.75 -4.57 -3.82
CA VAL A 419 44.07 -5.15 -4.02
C VAL A 419 44.10 -6.48 -3.27
N GLN A 420 44.34 -7.55 -4.01
CA GLN A 420 44.47 -8.92 -3.51
C GLN A 420 45.89 -9.41 -3.75
N TRP A 421 46.45 -10.17 -2.81
CA TRP A 421 47.74 -10.82 -3.03
C TRP A 421 47.83 -12.18 -2.38
N ALA A 422 48.65 -13.03 -2.99
CA ALA A 422 48.99 -14.35 -2.50
C ALA A 422 50.45 -14.67 -2.82
N SER A 423 51.15 -15.30 -1.88
CA SER A 423 52.49 -15.84 -2.11
C SER A 423 52.39 -17.09 -2.98
N GLU A 424 53.15 -17.16 -4.07
CA GLU A 424 53.35 -18.42 -4.78
C GLU A 424 54.37 -19.28 -4.04
N GLY A 425 53.89 -20.30 -3.32
CA GLY A 425 54.76 -21.23 -2.60
C GLY A 425 55.53 -22.14 -3.54
N TYR A 426 56.85 -22.25 -3.36
CA TYR A 426 57.65 -23.33 -3.96
C TYR A 426 57.48 -24.64 -3.15
N PRO A 427 57.54 -25.83 -3.78
CA PRO A 427 56.99 -27.07 -3.20
C PRO A 427 57.80 -27.75 -2.08
N GLU A 428 58.89 -27.18 -1.55
CA GLU A 428 59.87 -27.97 -0.76
C GLU A 428 59.92 -27.75 0.76
N ARG A 429 59.07 -26.91 1.36
CA ARG A 429 58.86 -26.98 2.82
C ARG A 429 57.39 -26.87 3.16
N GLY A 430 56.89 -27.88 3.87
CA GLY A 430 55.52 -27.98 4.38
C GLY A 430 55.17 -26.95 5.45
N GLN A 431 55.28 -25.67 5.11
CA GLN A 431 54.61 -24.56 5.79
C GLN A 431 53.59 -23.99 4.80
N GLY A 432 52.31 -23.99 5.20
CA GLY A 432 51.18 -23.75 4.31
C GLY A 432 51.21 -22.37 3.65
N LEU A 433 50.50 -22.26 2.51
CA LEU A 433 50.21 -20.99 1.84
C LEU A 433 49.86 -19.91 2.89
N GLN A 434 50.56 -18.77 2.87
CA GLN A 434 50.00 -17.57 3.49
C GLN A 434 48.67 -17.29 2.80
N GLY A 435 47.62 -17.16 3.61
CA GLY A 435 46.25 -17.01 3.13
C GLY A 435 46.09 -15.80 2.22
N LEU A 436 45.19 -15.94 1.25
CA LEU A 436 44.75 -14.87 0.35
C LEU A 436 44.41 -13.61 1.15
N GLN A 437 45.20 -12.55 0.99
CA GLN A 437 44.97 -11.27 1.66
C GLN A 437 44.35 -10.28 0.68
N THR A 438 43.41 -9.47 1.18
CA THR A 438 42.69 -8.46 0.40
C THR A 438 42.58 -7.16 1.19
N ASN A 439 42.71 -6.03 0.51
CA ASN A 439 42.48 -4.69 1.06
C ASN A 439 41.84 -3.79 0.00
N GLN A 440 41.30 -2.66 0.44
CA GLN A 440 40.67 -1.66 -0.42
C GLN A 440 41.32 -0.29 -0.28
N THR A 441 41.25 0.52 -1.34
CA THR A 441 41.81 1.87 -1.40
C THR A 441 41.03 2.75 -2.37
N GLY A 442 40.82 4.02 -2.02
CA GLY A 442 40.28 5.04 -2.93
C GLY A 442 41.35 5.73 -3.78
N ARG A 443 42.60 5.26 -3.74
CA ARG A 443 43.75 5.81 -4.47
C ARG A 443 44.29 4.81 -5.48
N ILE A 444 44.81 5.31 -6.60
CA ILE A 444 45.47 4.53 -7.66
C ILE A 444 46.88 4.02 -7.31
N ARG A 445 47.25 4.07 -6.03
CA ARG A 445 48.56 3.67 -5.51
C ARG A 445 48.38 3.02 -4.15
N TYR A 446 49.01 1.87 -3.94
CA TYR A 446 48.87 1.11 -2.71
C TYR A 446 50.18 0.43 -2.29
N GLU A 447 50.56 0.60 -1.02
CA GLU A 447 51.74 -0.03 -0.43
C GLU A 447 51.34 -1.26 0.40
N VAL A 448 51.67 -2.45 -0.09
CA VAL A 448 51.49 -3.71 0.64
C VAL A 448 52.69 -3.90 1.56
N LYS A 449 52.45 -4.07 2.86
CA LYS A 449 53.47 -4.23 3.90
C LYS A 449 53.45 -5.62 4.49
N THR A 450 54.46 -5.93 5.31
CA THR A 450 54.59 -7.20 6.05
C THR A 450 54.69 -8.44 5.16
N LEU A 451 55.23 -8.27 3.96
CA LEU A 451 55.53 -9.37 3.04
C LEU A 451 56.77 -10.14 3.47
N GLU A 452 56.86 -11.40 3.08
CA GLU A 452 58.02 -12.25 3.36
C GLU A 452 59.18 -11.88 2.42
N PRO A 453 60.41 -11.73 2.92
CA PRO A 453 61.60 -11.47 2.10
C PRO A 453 61.90 -12.60 1.11
N GLY A 454 62.33 -12.24 -0.10
CA GLY A 454 62.69 -13.20 -1.15
C GLY A 454 61.53 -14.08 -1.64
N THR A 455 60.29 -13.59 -1.59
CA THR A 455 59.08 -14.34 -1.94
C THR A 455 58.40 -13.74 -3.16
N LEU A 456 57.93 -14.59 -4.07
CA LEU A 456 57.16 -14.21 -5.26
C LEU A 456 55.68 -14.07 -4.89
N TYR A 457 55.08 -12.93 -5.21
CA TYR A 457 53.67 -12.64 -4.96
C TYR A 457 52.92 -12.37 -6.26
N THR A 458 51.69 -12.88 -6.34
CA THR A 458 50.73 -12.53 -7.38
C THR A 458 49.77 -11.49 -6.81
N PHE A 459 49.81 -10.28 -7.35
CA PHE A 459 48.92 -9.18 -6.98
C PHE A 459 47.80 -9.07 -8.01
N SER A 460 46.55 -8.96 -7.56
CA SER A 460 45.40 -8.70 -8.43
C SER A 460 44.68 -7.43 -8.00
N VAL A 461 44.38 -6.55 -8.96
CA VAL A 461 43.70 -5.27 -8.73
C VAL A 461 42.45 -5.18 -9.59
N TRP A 462 41.33 -4.74 -9.01
CA TRP A 462 40.08 -4.46 -9.73
C TRP A 462 39.37 -3.24 -9.14
N ALA A 463 38.55 -2.58 -9.96
CA ALA A 463 37.72 -1.46 -9.55
C ALA A 463 36.34 -1.94 -9.10
N GLU A 464 35.71 -1.20 -8.18
CA GLU A 464 34.36 -1.43 -7.68
C GLU A 464 33.60 -0.10 -7.62
N ARG A 465 32.33 -0.12 -8.07
CA ARG A 465 31.34 0.93 -7.81
C ARG A 465 30.01 0.25 -7.48
N ASN A 466 29.31 0.74 -6.44
CA ASN A 466 27.98 0.25 -6.05
C ASN A 466 27.89 -1.29 -5.93
N ASN A 467 28.90 -1.93 -5.33
CA ASN A 467 29.02 -3.40 -5.19
C ASN A 467 29.17 -4.19 -6.52
N VAL A 468 29.48 -3.52 -7.63
CA VAL A 468 29.77 -4.15 -8.92
C VAL A 468 31.26 -4.01 -9.23
N THR A 469 31.92 -5.13 -9.50
CA THR A 469 33.38 -5.20 -9.71
C THR A 469 33.76 -5.31 -11.18
N SER A 470 34.85 -4.68 -11.58
CA SER A 470 35.50 -4.89 -12.87
C SER A 470 36.17 -6.27 -12.95
N SER A 471 36.64 -6.63 -14.15
CA SER A 471 37.63 -7.69 -14.33
C SER A 471 38.91 -7.40 -13.53
N LYS A 472 39.61 -8.46 -13.11
CA LYS A 472 40.86 -8.38 -12.34
C LYS A 472 42.08 -8.27 -13.25
N GLN A 473 42.90 -7.25 -13.05
CA GLN A 473 44.26 -7.23 -13.58
C GLN A 473 45.23 -7.87 -12.60
N SER A 474 46.24 -8.58 -13.09
CA SER A 474 47.22 -9.26 -12.22
C SER A 474 48.67 -8.96 -12.59
N LEU A 475 49.53 -8.89 -11.58
CA LEU A 475 50.96 -8.61 -11.70
C LEU A 475 51.76 -9.52 -10.76
N HIS A 476 52.82 -10.14 -11.26
CA HIS A 476 53.72 -10.98 -10.46
C HIS A 476 54.96 -10.17 -10.06
N VAL A 477 55.23 -10.10 -8.75
CA VAL A 477 56.33 -9.28 -8.21
C VAL A 477 56.99 -9.98 -7.02
N SER A 478 58.32 -10.04 -7.02
CA SER A 478 59.12 -10.58 -5.91
C SER A 478 59.51 -9.49 -4.90
N THR A 479 59.65 -9.86 -3.62
CA THR A 479 60.29 -9.02 -2.59
C THR A 479 61.82 -9.18 -2.63
N VAL A 480 62.54 -8.16 -2.17
CA VAL A 480 64.00 -8.19 -2.08
C VAL A 480 64.42 -9.28 -1.07
N PRO A 481 65.46 -10.09 -1.34
CA PRO A 481 65.89 -11.14 -0.42
C PRO A 481 66.56 -10.56 0.82
N ASP A 482 66.51 -11.31 1.92
CA ASP A 482 67.25 -10.94 3.14
C ASP A 482 68.77 -11.15 3.00
N PRO A 483 69.57 -10.32 3.68
CA PRO A 483 71.02 -10.50 3.73
C PRO A 483 71.40 -11.80 4.45
N VAL A 484 72.44 -12.47 3.95
CA VAL A 484 73.03 -13.63 4.63
C VAL A 484 73.76 -13.21 5.90
N THR A 485 73.86 -14.10 6.89
CA THR A 485 74.79 -13.91 8.02
C THR A 485 76.05 -14.70 7.78
N ILE A 486 77.22 -14.04 7.78
CA ILE A 486 78.53 -14.70 7.69
C ILE A 486 78.76 -15.44 9.02
N ILE A 487 78.86 -16.78 8.94
CA ILE A 487 79.01 -17.68 10.09
C ILE A 487 80.48 -17.75 10.51
N SER A 488 81.38 -17.87 9.53
CA SER A 488 82.82 -17.98 9.79
C SER A 488 83.64 -17.55 8.60
N CYS A 489 84.81 -16.98 8.89
CA CYS A 489 85.88 -16.77 7.92
C CYS A 489 87.20 -17.34 8.46
N ILE A 490 87.67 -18.44 7.89
CA ILE A 490 88.82 -19.20 8.39
C ILE A 490 89.94 -19.15 7.35
N SER A 491 91.19 -18.92 7.76
CA SER A 491 92.31 -18.97 6.83
C SER A 491 92.58 -20.41 6.36
N ILE A 492 92.85 -20.59 5.07
CA ILE A 492 93.32 -21.85 4.52
C ILE A 492 94.74 -22.12 5.07
N PRO A 493 95.05 -23.35 5.53
CA PRO A 493 96.39 -23.71 5.98
C PRO A 493 97.46 -23.27 4.98
N GLY A 494 98.43 -22.46 5.46
CA GLY A 494 99.47 -21.84 4.62
C GLY A 494 99.23 -20.37 4.29
N GLY A 495 98.09 -19.77 4.64
CA GLY A 495 97.88 -18.30 4.61
C GLY A 495 97.56 -17.69 3.24
N TYR A 496 97.36 -18.50 2.20
CA TYR A 496 97.14 -18.02 0.82
C TYR A 496 95.67 -17.93 0.39
N GLY A 497 94.74 -18.05 1.33
CA GLY A 497 93.30 -17.96 1.06
C GLY A 497 92.46 -18.02 2.32
N VAL A 498 91.15 -17.84 2.14
CA VAL A 498 90.15 -17.88 3.20
C VAL A 498 88.98 -18.76 2.79
N ILE A 499 88.37 -19.45 3.75
CA ILE A 499 87.13 -20.19 3.60
C ILE A 499 86.04 -19.38 4.27
N LEU A 500 85.07 -18.94 3.48
CA LEU A 500 83.89 -18.20 3.93
C LEU A 500 82.71 -19.14 4.03
N THR A 501 81.97 -19.06 5.13
CA THR A 501 80.74 -19.82 5.34
C THR A 501 79.67 -18.86 5.83
N TRP A 502 78.48 -18.94 5.23
CA TRP A 502 77.33 -18.09 5.56
C TRP A 502 76.06 -18.92 5.69
N SER A 503 75.07 -18.38 6.39
CA SER A 503 73.76 -18.99 6.59
C SER A 503 72.90 -18.91 5.33
N CYS A 504 71.97 -19.86 5.16
CA CYS A 504 70.93 -19.74 4.15
C CYS A 504 69.89 -18.70 4.61
N PRO A 505 69.57 -17.66 3.81
CA PRO A 505 68.56 -16.70 4.18
C PRO A 505 67.17 -17.38 4.23
N PRO A 506 66.24 -16.89 5.08
CA PRO A 506 64.96 -17.56 5.33
C PRO A 506 63.97 -17.50 4.15
N GLY A 507 64.24 -16.69 3.12
CA GLY A 507 63.44 -16.52 1.91
C GLY A 507 64.03 -17.18 0.66
N GLY A 508 63.53 -16.83 -0.53
CA GLY A 508 64.09 -17.27 -1.81
C GLY A 508 65.46 -16.64 -2.10
N TYR A 509 66.36 -17.44 -2.67
CA TYR A 509 67.69 -17.04 -3.14
C TYR A 509 68.11 -17.90 -4.32
N GLN A 510 68.77 -17.29 -5.31
CA GLN A 510 69.23 -17.98 -6.52
C GLN A 510 70.76 -18.06 -6.60
N ALA A 511 71.45 -17.02 -6.15
CA ALA A 511 72.91 -16.94 -6.18
C ALA A 511 73.44 -16.05 -5.04
N PHE A 512 74.73 -16.18 -4.76
CA PHE A 512 75.47 -15.33 -3.83
C PHE A 512 76.66 -14.71 -4.55
N GLU A 513 76.73 -13.38 -4.59
CA GLU A 513 77.89 -12.67 -5.10
C GLU A 513 78.90 -12.43 -3.99
N LEU A 514 80.11 -12.91 -4.20
CA LEU A 514 81.20 -12.85 -3.25
C LEU A 514 82.26 -11.84 -3.72
N GLN A 515 82.73 -10.99 -2.80
CA GLN A 515 83.85 -10.10 -3.04
C GLN A 515 84.84 -10.18 -1.87
N VAL A 516 86.05 -10.68 -2.11
CA VAL A 516 87.12 -10.73 -1.11
C VAL A 516 88.32 -9.93 -1.61
N GLY A 517 88.51 -8.74 -1.04
CA GLY A 517 89.50 -7.78 -1.57
C GLY A 517 89.17 -7.35 -3.01
N VAL A 518 90.03 -7.74 -3.98
CA VAL A 518 89.89 -7.41 -5.41
C VAL A 518 89.23 -8.54 -6.21
N GLN A 519 89.14 -9.75 -5.65
CA GLN A 519 88.54 -10.89 -6.31
C GLN A 519 87.01 -10.84 -6.14
N ARG A 520 86.29 -11.00 -7.25
CA ARG A 520 84.83 -11.18 -7.29
C ARG A 520 84.52 -12.55 -7.84
N ASP A 521 83.57 -13.21 -7.22
CA ASP A 521 83.13 -14.56 -7.59
C ASP A 521 81.60 -14.66 -7.41
N SER A 522 80.96 -15.59 -8.11
CA SER A 522 79.51 -15.82 -8.01
C SER A 522 79.25 -17.29 -7.73
N GLN A 523 78.46 -17.53 -6.69
CA GLN A 523 78.19 -18.86 -6.15
C GLN A 523 76.72 -19.20 -6.33
N ASP A 524 76.42 -20.47 -6.60
CA ASP A 524 75.05 -20.94 -6.79
C ASP A 524 74.30 -21.05 -5.44
N ASN A 525 72.99 -21.33 -5.51
CA ASN A 525 72.14 -21.51 -4.32
C ASN A 525 72.58 -22.68 -3.42
N SER A 526 73.42 -23.60 -3.90
CA SER A 526 73.88 -24.76 -3.12
C SER A 526 75.06 -24.41 -2.19
N SER A 527 75.62 -23.20 -2.30
CA SER A 527 76.77 -22.74 -1.52
C SER A 527 76.42 -22.20 -0.14
N CYS A 528 75.14 -22.04 0.20
CA CYS A 528 74.76 -21.65 1.57
C CYS A 528 75.08 -22.79 2.56
N GLU A 529 75.52 -22.43 3.77
CA GLU A 529 76.04 -23.33 4.82
C GLU A 529 77.26 -24.17 4.43
N LYS A 530 77.81 -23.99 3.21
CA LYS A 530 79.05 -24.62 2.76
C LYS A 530 80.21 -23.63 2.81
N GLY A 531 81.40 -24.15 3.07
CA GLY A 531 82.63 -23.36 3.03
C GLY A 531 83.08 -23.11 1.61
N VAL A 532 83.05 -21.86 1.15
CA VAL A 532 83.57 -21.44 -0.17
C VAL A 532 84.99 -20.90 0.00
N SER A 533 85.94 -21.52 -0.70
CA SER A 533 87.35 -21.17 -0.63
C SER A 533 87.73 -20.10 -1.65
N VAL A 534 88.28 -18.98 -1.19
CA VAL A 534 88.87 -17.93 -2.02
C VAL A 534 90.39 -17.98 -1.89
N SER A 535 91.06 -18.43 -2.95
CA SER A 535 92.52 -18.63 -3.01
C SER A 535 93.25 -17.54 -3.78
N GLY A 536 94.55 -17.38 -3.54
CA GLY A 536 95.40 -16.38 -4.20
C GLY A 536 95.53 -15.07 -3.41
N LEU A 537 95.18 -15.09 -2.12
CA LEU A 537 95.36 -13.98 -1.19
C LEU A 537 96.79 -13.97 -0.63
N ARG A 538 97.25 -12.82 -0.14
CA ARG A 538 98.57 -12.70 0.50
C ARG A 538 98.45 -13.09 1.99
N PRO A 539 99.42 -13.83 2.55
CA PRO A 539 99.45 -14.18 3.97
C PRO A 539 99.65 -12.96 4.88
N ALA A 540 99.21 -13.07 6.14
CA ALA A 540 99.27 -12.03 7.17
C ALA A 540 98.59 -10.70 6.78
N ARG A 541 97.48 -10.75 6.06
CA ARG A 541 96.68 -9.56 5.68
C ARG A 541 95.20 -9.72 6.02
N SER A 542 94.55 -8.59 6.22
CA SER A 542 93.11 -8.49 6.42
C SER A 542 92.44 -8.15 5.10
N TYR A 543 91.40 -8.89 4.73
CA TYR A 543 90.59 -8.69 3.54
C TYR A 543 89.14 -8.47 3.93
N PRO A 544 88.47 -7.39 3.46
CA PRO A 544 87.04 -7.29 3.57
C PRO A 544 86.42 -8.34 2.64
N ALA A 545 85.61 -9.23 3.21
CA ALA A 545 84.84 -10.24 2.51
C ALA A 545 83.36 -9.85 2.55
N THR A 546 82.80 -9.53 1.40
CA THR A 546 81.41 -9.13 1.22
C THR A 546 80.64 -10.24 0.53
N VAL A 547 79.49 -10.62 1.10
CA VAL A 547 78.54 -11.56 0.49
C VAL A 547 77.23 -10.82 0.25
N THR A 548 76.70 -10.92 -0.96
CA THR A 548 75.42 -10.31 -1.35
C THR A 548 74.48 -11.40 -1.86
N THR A 549 73.33 -11.57 -1.21
CA THR A 549 72.27 -12.47 -1.70
C THR A 549 71.63 -11.89 -2.96
N VAL A 550 71.41 -12.74 -3.97
CA VAL A 550 70.71 -12.39 -5.21
C VAL A 550 69.46 -13.27 -5.36
N TRP A 551 68.32 -12.64 -5.61
CA TRP A 551 67.03 -13.29 -5.89
C TRP A 551 66.28 -12.49 -6.94
N ASP A 552 65.80 -13.17 -7.99
CA ASP A 552 64.99 -12.55 -9.07
C ASP A 552 65.63 -11.26 -9.64
N GLY A 553 66.96 -11.27 -9.81
CA GLY A 553 67.76 -10.12 -10.26
C GLY A 553 68.00 -9.01 -9.23
N MET A 554 67.32 -9.04 -8.08
CA MET A 554 67.47 -8.09 -6.97
C MET A 554 68.62 -8.49 -6.04
N ARG A 555 69.26 -7.49 -5.42
CA ARG A 555 70.40 -7.67 -4.51
C ARG A 555 70.01 -7.26 -3.09
N ALA A 556 70.25 -8.14 -2.12
CA ALA A 556 70.14 -7.79 -0.70
C ALA A 556 71.20 -6.75 -0.31
N LEU A 557 71.05 -6.18 0.89
CA LEU A 557 72.09 -5.32 1.45
C LEU A 557 73.40 -6.14 1.62
N PRO A 558 74.55 -5.71 1.07
CA PRO A 558 75.79 -6.47 1.16
C PRO A 558 76.26 -6.60 2.61
N VAL A 559 76.58 -7.81 3.04
CA VAL A 559 77.14 -8.07 4.37
C VAL A 559 78.63 -8.27 4.23
N SER A 560 79.41 -7.53 5.01
CA SER A 560 80.86 -7.57 4.96
C SER A 560 81.47 -7.90 6.32
N GLU A 561 82.42 -8.83 6.33
CA GLU A 561 83.24 -9.18 7.50
C GLU A 561 84.73 -9.09 7.17
N ILE A 562 85.56 -8.86 8.17
CA ILE A 562 87.02 -8.77 7.99
C ILE A 562 87.63 -10.15 8.18
N CYS A 563 88.12 -10.73 7.10
CA CYS A 563 88.82 -12.00 7.10
C CYS A 563 90.33 -11.81 7.25
N HIS A 564 90.98 -12.66 8.06
CA HIS A 564 92.43 -12.64 8.24
C HIS A 564 93.08 -13.88 7.60
N THR A 565 94.23 -13.68 6.95
CA THR A 565 95.08 -14.79 6.48
C THR A 565 96.22 -15.05 7.45
N ASP A 566 96.45 -16.33 7.78
CA ASP A 566 97.48 -16.73 8.73
C ASP A 566 98.91 -16.56 8.16
N SER A 567 99.90 -16.48 9.05
CA SER A 567 101.32 -16.47 8.67
C SER A 567 101.77 -17.89 8.36
N ALA A 568 102.39 -18.12 7.19
CA ALA A 568 102.85 -19.44 6.77
C ALA A 568 104.03 -19.91 7.63
N GLY A 569 103.76 -20.62 8.74
CA GLY A 569 104.81 -21.20 9.58
C GLY A 569 104.34 -21.93 10.84
N VAL A 570 104.24 -23.26 10.73
CA VAL A 570 104.39 -24.33 11.76
C VAL A 570 103.36 -24.45 12.90
N ILE A 571 102.70 -25.62 12.88
CA ILE A 571 101.80 -26.20 13.90
C ILE A 571 102.61 -26.86 15.02
N ALA A 572 102.13 -26.71 16.28
CA ALA A 572 102.08 -27.71 17.37
C ALA A 572 102.46 -27.09 18.73
N GLY A 573 101.50 -26.97 19.66
CA GLY A 573 101.86 -26.72 21.07
C GLY A 573 100.87 -26.01 21.99
N ALA A 574 99.56 -25.90 21.68
CA ALA A 574 98.65 -25.13 22.56
C ALA A 574 97.24 -25.73 22.74
N ILE A 575 97.07 -27.05 22.64
CA ILE A 575 95.74 -27.70 22.74
C ILE A 575 95.40 -28.22 24.16
N ILE A 576 96.32 -28.18 25.15
CA ILE A 576 96.07 -28.78 26.48
C ILE A 576 95.94 -27.74 27.62
N GLY A 577 95.95 -26.43 27.32
CA GLY A 577 95.91 -25.37 28.36
C GLY A 577 94.56 -24.67 28.58
N VAL A 578 93.68 -24.63 27.58
CA VAL A 578 92.51 -23.73 27.59
C VAL A 578 91.19 -24.44 27.90
N LEU A 579 91.18 -25.78 27.86
CA LEU A 579 90.01 -26.61 28.17
C LEU A 579 89.71 -26.75 29.68
N LEU A 580 90.56 -26.22 30.57
CA LEU A 580 90.35 -26.24 32.02
C LEU A 580 89.95 -24.89 32.63
N LEU A 581 89.90 -23.80 31.84
CA LEU A 581 89.56 -22.46 32.33
C LEU A 581 88.09 -22.06 32.07
N LEU A 582 87.38 -22.73 31.15
CA LEU A 582 86.03 -22.34 30.74
C LEU A 582 84.89 -23.02 31.54
N ILE A 583 85.21 -23.95 32.44
CA ILE A 583 84.20 -24.61 33.31
C ILE A 583 83.94 -23.80 34.60
N LEU A 584 84.77 -22.81 34.94
CA LEU A 584 84.66 -22.06 36.20
C LEU A 584 84.01 -20.66 36.10
N VAL A 585 83.76 -20.14 34.90
CA VAL A 585 83.13 -18.80 34.70
C VAL A 585 81.65 -18.89 34.32
N GLY A 586 81.17 -20.08 33.91
CA GLY A 586 79.78 -20.32 33.50
C GLY A 586 78.74 -20.40 34.62
N LEU A 587 79.15 -20.46 35.90
CA LEU A 587 78.22 -20.62 37.03
C LEU A 587 77.97 -19.34 37.84
N LEU A 588 78.57 -18.19 37.48
CA LEU A 588 78.41 -16.94 38.25
C LEU A 588 77.55 -15.85 37.58
N VAL A 589 77.22 -15.97 36.29
CA VAL A 589 76.44 -14.94 35.57
C VAL A 589 74.93 -15.27 35.51
N PHE A 590 74.53 -16.47 35.91
CA PHE A 590 73.13 -16.92 35.92
C PHE A 590 72.27 -16.34 37.07
N PHE A 591 72.86 -15.63 38.05
CA PHE A 591 72.13 -15.18 39.26
C PHE A 591 71.98 -13.65 39.43
N LEU A 592 72.42 -12.80 38.51
CA LEU A 592 72.34 -11.33 38.68
C LEU A 592 71.86 -10.56 37.43
N LYS A 593 70.61 -10.79 36.99
CA LYS A 593 69.66 -9.71 36.63
C LYS A 593 68.25 -10.20 36.23
N ARG A 594 67.64 -11.04 37.07
CA ARG A 594 66.17 -11.17 37.08
C ARG A 594 65.61 -10.07 37.97
N ARG A 595 64.66 -9.28 37.42
CA ARG A 595 63.87 -8.17 38.02
C ARG A 595 64.47 -6.77 37.96
N ARG A 596 64.03 -5.99 36.96
CA ARG A 596 63.10 -4.85 37.15
C ARG A 596 62.77 -4.24 35.78
N ARG A 597 61.62 -4.64 35.22
CA ARG A 597 60.87 -3.82 34.24
C ARG A 597 60.27 -2.65 35.02
N LYS A 598 60.66 -1.43 34.67
CA LYS A 598 60.02 -0.20 35.15
C LYS A 598 58.98 0.18 34.10
N SER A 599 57.73 0.23 34.54
CA SER A 599 56.55 0.62 33.78
C SER A 599 56.55 2.14 33.60
N GLU A 600 56.68 2.63 32.36
CA GLU A 600 56.21 3.96 31.99
C GLU A 600 54.83 3.80 31.34
N LYS A 601 53.78 4.16 32.10
CA LYS A 601 52.43 4.34 31.56
C LYS A 601 52.44 5.64 30.77
N LYS A 602 52.37 5.54 29.45
CA LYS A 602 52.00 6.63 28.55
C LYS A 602 50.50 6.91 28.73
N ALA A 603 50.14 8.17 28.87
CA ALA A 603 48.76 8.64 28.96
C ALA A 603 47.97 8.24 27.71
N ALA A 604 46.74 7.77 27.92
CA ALA A 604 45.75 7.63 26.86
C ALA A 604 45.36 9.03 26.35
N PRO A 605 45.20 9.23 25.03
CA PRO A 605 44.47 10.37 24.53
C PRO A 605 43.00 10.20 24.90
N VAL A 606 42.42 11.27 25.44
CA VAL A 606 40.99 11.55 25.42
C VAL A 606 40.55 11.49 23.97
N ASP A 607 39.52 10.70 23.69
CA ASP A 607 38.83 10.62 22.41
C ASP A 607 37.92 11.85 22.27
N PRO A 608 38.11 12.74 21.28
CA PRO A 608 37.18 13.80 20.97
C PRO A 608 36.72 13.65 19.52
N ASP A 609 36.21 12.48 19.13
CA ASP A 609 35.51 12.34 17.84
C ASP A 609 33.99 12.41 18.09
N CYS A 610 33.50 13.65 18.24
CA CYS A 610 32.08 13.99 18.13
C CYS A 610 31.86 14.81 16.84
N CYS A 611 32.31 14.26 15.71
CA CYS A 611 31.98 14.72 14.37
C CYS A 611 31.82 13.48 13.49
N PHE A 612 30.61 13.17 13.05
CA PHE A 612 30.39 12.06 12.13
C PHE A 612 30.62 12.54 10.69
N THR A 613 31.26 11.70 9.88
CA THR A 613 31.30 11.92 8.43
C THR A 613 29.88 11.81 7.87
N GLY A 614 29.29 12.95 7.49
CA GLY A 614 27.91 13.06 7.02
C GLY A 614 27.02 14.02 7.81
N ASP A 615 27.53 14.67 8.87
CA ASP A 615 26.76 15.66 9.62
C ASP A 615 26.51 16.94 8.80
N ILE A 616 25.28 17.44 8.86
CA ILE A 616 24.79 18.57 8.07
C ILE A 616 24.83 19.82 8.94
N GLN A 617 25.32 20.94 8.41
CA GLN A 617 25.27 22.22 9.13
C GLN A 617 23.83 22.72 9.26
N ALA A 618 23.54 23.41 10.37
CA ALA A 618 22.22 23.98 10.62
C ALA A 618 21.70 24.86 9.47
N GLU A 619 22.61 25.58 8.79
CA GLU A 619 22.30 26.43 7.62
C GLU A 619 21.92 25.61 6.38
N ASP A 620 22.59 24.48 6.16
CA ASP A 620 22.38 23.59 5.01
C ASP A 620 21.23 22.60 5.23
N PHE A 621 20.74 22.45 6.47
CA PHE A 621 19.73 21.45 6.82
C PHE A 621 18.41 21.63 6.06
N ALA A 622 17.99 22.88 5.84
CA ALA A 622 16.79 23.16 5.07
C ALA A 622 16.93 22.74 3.59
N ASP A 623 18.13 22.89 3.02
CA ASP A 623 18.42 22.44 1.65
C ASP A 623 18.53 20.92 1.57
N HIS A 624 19.13 20.27 2.58
CA HIS A 624 19.15 18.82 2.69
C HIS A 624 17.74 18.22 2.73
N VAL A 625 16.83 18.76 3.56
CA VAL A 625 15.43 18.30 3.61
C VAL A 625 14.72 18.55 2.29
N ARG A 626 14.96 19.70 1.65
CA ARG A 626 14.35 20.05 0.36
C ARG A 626 14.81 19.10 -0.75
N GLU A 627 16.09 18.72 -0.76
CA GLU A 627 16.66 17.78 -1.73
C GLU A 627 16.09 16.38 -1.52
N ASN A 628 16.09 15.89 -0.28
CA ASN A 628 15.61 14.55 0.06
C ASN A 628 14.08 14.40 -0.08
N ALA A 629 13.33 15.50 -0.01
CA ALA A 629 11.87 15.53 -0.22
C ALA A 629 11.45 15.59 -1.69
N LYS A 630 12.39 15.78 -2.64
CA LYS A 630 12.07 15.73 -4.08
C LYS A 630 11.54 14.34 -4.47
N ASP A 631 10.81 14.32 -5.58
CA ASP A 631 10.31 13.09 -6.22
C ASP A 631 9.64 12.12 -5.24
N SER A 632 8.70 12.65 -4.45
CA SER A 632 7.94 11.90 -3.43
C SER A 632 8.81 11.32 -2.30
N ASN A 633 9.73 12.11 -1.76
CA ASN A 633 10.65 11.73 -0.67
C ASN A 633 11.69 10.65 -1.07
N CYS A 634 12.08 10.55 -2.33
CA CYS A 634 12.99 9.51 -2.82
C CYS A 634 14.35 9.49 -2.10
N GLY A 635 14.89 10.66 -1.74
CA GLY A 635 16.14 10.77 -0.98
C GLY A 635 16.00 10.21 0.43
N PHE A 636 14.88 10.50 1.11
CA PHE A 636 14.58 9.90 2.41
C PHE A 636 14.38 8.38 2.33
N ALA A 637 13.71 7.89 1.28
CA ALA A 637 13.55 6.46 1.04
C ALA A 637 14.90 5.76 0.86
N ASN A 638 15.81 6.35 0.07
CA ASN A 638 17.17 5.84 -0.14
C ASN A 638 18.00 5.78 1.14
N GLU A 639 17.99 6.87 1.93
CA GLU A 639 18.66 6.88 3.24
C GLU A 639 18.05 5.84 4.19
N TYR A 640 16.71 5.77 4.26
CA TYR A 640 16.02 4.84 5.16
C TYR A 640 16.27 3.38 4.78
N GLN A 641 16.34 3.05 3.49
CA GLN A 641 16.65 1.71 3.00
C GLN A 641 18.07 1.27 3.35
N GLN A 642 19.05 2.18 3.32
CA GLN A 642 20.43 1.87 3.77
C GLN A 642 20.46 1.48 5.25
N LEU A 643 19.61 2.09 6.09
CA LEU A 643 19.49 1.73 7.50
C LEU A 643 18.87 0.33 7.73
N ALA A 644 18.20 -0.26 6.72
CA ALA A 644 17.59 -1.59 6.83
C ALA A 644 18.62 -2.72 6.82
N LEU A 645 19.84 -2.47 6.34
CA LEU A 645 20.93 -3.45 6.29
C LEU A 645 21.62 -3.65 7.64
N GLU A 646 21.43 -2.73 8.60
CA GLU A 646 22.19 -2.70 9.84
C GLU A 646 21.54 -3.48 10.98
N GLY A 647 22.37 -4.15 11.80
CA GLY A 647 21.93 -4.90 12.99
C GLY A 647 21.67 -6.40 12.81
N HIS A 648 21.89 -6.97 11.62
CA HIS A 648 21.63 -8.40 11.32
C HIS A 648 22.66 -9.39 11.93
N ASN A 649 23.76 -8.90 12.51
CA ASN A 649 24.88 -9.73 12.99
C ASN A 649 25.07 -9.74 14.52
N GLN A 650 24.11 -9.24 15.30
CA GLN A 650 24.26 -9.14 16.76
C GLN A 650 23.49 -10.23 17.51
N SER A 651 24.09 -10.74 18.59
CA SER A 651 23.56 -11.85 19.40
C SER A 651 22.30 -11.43 20.18
N GLN A 652 21.27 -12.28 20.20
CA GLN A 652 20.01 -12.11 20.94
C GLN A 652 19.64 -13.37 21.75
N THR A 653 20.65 -14.14 22.16
CA THR A 653 20.48 -15.45 22.78
C THR A 653 19.67 -15.42 24.07
N VAL A 654 19.81 -14.38 24.88
CA VAL A 654 19.07 -14.25 26.16
C VAL A 654 17.60 -13.96 25.89
N ALA A 655 17.29 -13.10 24.93
CA ALA A 655 15.92 -12.78 24.54
C ALA A 655 15.20 -13.98 23.89
N LEU A 656 15.94 -14.81 23.17
CA LEU A 656 15.45 -16.02 22.51
C LEU A 656 15.35 -17.25 23.43
N ALA A 657 15.82 -17.15 24.68
CA ALA A 657 15.74 -18.26 25.63
C ALA A 657 14.27 -18.70 25.85
N PRO A 658 13.97 -20.01 25.92
CA PRO A 658 12.60 -20.51 26.07
C PRO A 658 11.81 -19.86 27.22
N GLU A 659 12.45 -19.65 28.37
CA GLU A 659 11.90 -19.01 29.56
C GLU A 659 11.54 -17.52 29.36
N ASN A 660 12.16 -16.85 28.39
CA ASN A 660 11.99 -15.42 28.12
C ASN A 660 11.03 -15.15 26.95
N SER A 661 10.70 -16.17 26.15
CA SER A 661 9.82 -16.05 24.98
C SER A 661 8.46 -15.39 25.30
N ALA A 662 7.85 -15.74 26.43
CA ALA A 662 6.58 -15.18 26.89
C ALA A 662 6.70 -13.73 27.39
N LYS A 663 7.91 -13.22 27.64
CA LYS A 663 8.16 -11.83 28.06
C LYS A 663 8.32 -10.88 26.88
N ASN A 664 8.32 -11.38 25.64
CA ASN A 664 8.47 -10.60 24.42
C ASN A 664 7.13 -10.38 23.71
N ARG A 665 6.75 -9.12 23.49
CA ARG A 665 5.50 -8.77 22.78
C ARG A 665 5.58 -9.08 21.29
N TYR A 666 6.76 -8.91 20.69
CA TYR A 666 7.01 -9.11 19.26
C TYR A 666 8.24 -10.00 19.04
N ARG A 667 8.16 -10.92 18.08
CA ARG A 667 9.25 -11.87 17.78
C ARG A 667 10.44 -11.24 17.07
N ASN A 668 10.22 -10.12 16.37
CA ASN A 668 11.23 -9.41 15.58
C ASN A 668 11.79 -8.16 16.29
N VAL A 669 11.37 -7.88 17.53
CA VAL A 669 11.83 -6.72 18.30
C VAL A 669 12.45 -7.21 19.61
N LEU A 670 13.65 -7.80 19.49
CA LEU A 670 14.38 -8.39 20.60
C LEU A 670 15.61 -7.54 20.94
N PRO A 671 15.91 -7.29 22.22
CA PRO A 671 17.12 -6.58 22.61
C PRO A 671 18.36 -7.42 22.30
N TYR A 672 19.45 -6.77 21.88
CA TYR A 672 20.74 -7.43 21.73
C TYR A 672 21.36 -7.75 23.08
N ASP A 673 22.12 -8.85 23.15
CA ASP A 673 22.66 -9.37 24.41
C ASP A 673 23.62 -8.38 25.10
N TRP A 674 24.34 -7.56 24.33
CA TRP A 674 25.32 -6.60 24.86
C TRP A 674 24.68 -5.29 25.36
N SER A 675 23.55 -4.89 24.79
CA SER A 675 22.88 -3.61 25.08
C SER A 675 21.62 -3.78 25.94
N ARG A 676 21.14 -5.01 26.17
CA ARG A 676 19.98 -5.27 27.03
C ARG A 676 20.18 -4.71 28.44
N VAL A 677 19.08 -4.35 29.09
CA VAL A 677 19.10 -4.00 30.51
C VAL A 677 18.90 -5.28 31.35
N PRO A 678 19.93 -5.76 32.07
CA PRO A 678 19.77 -6.92 32.96
C PRO A 678 19.04 -6.51 34.24
N LEU A 679 18.18 -7.39 34.74
CA LEU A 679 17.59 -7.29 36.07
C LEU A 679 18.32 -8.21 37.06
N GLU A 680 18.23 -7.92 38.35
CA GLU A 680 18.78 -8.79 39.39
C GLU A 680 18.07 -10.16 39.39
N PRO A 681 18.77 -11.31 39.31
CA PRO A 681 18.13 -12.62 39.28
C PRO A 681 17.38 -12.91 40.60
N LEU A 682 16.10 -13.25 40.51
CA LEU A 682 15.30 -13.72 41.66
C LEU A 682 15.55 -15.21 41.91
N HIS A 683 15.72 -15.58 43.18
CA HIS A 683 15.93 -16.97 43.58
C HIS A 683 14.79 -17.88 43.09
N GLU A 684 15.13 -19.04 42.52
CA GLU A 684 14.20 -20.06 42.00
C GLU A 684 13.26 -19.61 40.86
N LYS A 685 13.54 -18.47 40.20
CA LYS A 685 12.79 -18.00 39.02
C LYS A 685 13.70 -17.85 37.79
N PRO A 686 13.83 -18.87 36.94
CA PRO A 686 14.54 -18.78 35.67
C PRO A 686 13.97 -17.65 34.78
N GLY A 687 14.84 -16.91 34.10
CA GLY A 687 14.46 -15.76 33.25
C GLY A 687 14.02 -14.49 34.00
N SER A 688 14.18 -14.44 35.33
CA SER A 688 13.84 -13.24 36.14
C SER A 688 14.84 -12.09 35.99
N ASP A 689 15.99 -12.33 35.36
CA ASP A 689 17.02 -11.36 35.01
C ASP A 689 16.77 -10.66 33.66
N TYR A 690 15.66 -11.01 32.99
CA TYR A 690 15.31 -10.54 31.66
C TYR A 690 14.07 -9.65 31.64
N ILE A 691 14.22 -8.51 30.97
CA ILE A 691 13.15 -7.65 30.47
C ILE A 691 13.51 -7.18 29.06
N ASN A 692 12.52 -6.99 28.19
CA ASN A 692 12.74 -6.44 26.85
C ASN A 692 12.95 -4.92 26.91
N ALA A 693 14.18 -4.54 27.23
CA ALA A 693 14.68 -3.17 27.25
C ALA A 693 16.15 -3.13 26.84
N SER A 694 16.58 -2.04 26.21
CA SER A 694 17.96 -1.81 25.79
C SER A 694 18.43 -0.43 26.24
N PHE A 695 19.69 -0.32 26.64
CA PHE A 695 20.37 0.96 26.75
C PHE A 695 20.57 1.55 25.35
N ILE A 696 20.29 2.85 25.21
CA ILE A 696 20.44 3.59 23.96
C ILE A 696 21.45 4.73 24.19
N PRO A 697 22.41 4.91 23.28
CA PRO A 697 23.39 5.97 23.37
C PRO A 697 22.74 7.33 23.17
N GLY A 698 23.08 8.31 23.99
CA GLY A 698 22.73 9.71 23.76
C GLY A 698 23.93 10.51 23.26
N LEU A 699 23.92 11.81 23.53
CA LEU A 699 24.95 12.74 23.07
C LEU A 699 26.24 12.62 23.89
N TRP A 700 26.12 12.44 25.20
CA TRP A 700 27.28 12.48 26.11
C TRP A 700 27.54 11.15 26.84
N SER A 701 26.62 10.19 26.73
CA SER A 701 26.73 8.89 27.39
C SER A 701 26.30 7.75 26.46
N PRO A 702 27.02 6.62 26.43
CA PRO A 702 26.61 5.43 25.68
C PRO A 702 25.36 4.74 26.25
N GLN A 703 24.90 5.12 27.45
CA GLN A 703 23.74 4.57 28.14
C GLN A 703 22.86 5.69 28.69
N GLU A 704 22.53 6.68 27.86
CA GLU A 704 21.79 7.87 28.30
C GLU A 704 20.29 7.59 28.44
N PHE A 705 19.73 6.70 27.62
CA PHE A 705 18.32 6.33 27.64
C PHE A 705 18.13 4.83 27.80
N ILE A 706 16.95 4.43 28.27
CA ILE A 706 16.48 3.05 28.17
C ILE A 706 15.26 3.02 27.24
N ALA A 707 15.36 2.28 26.14
CA ALA A 707 14.22 1.99 25.27
C ALA A 707 13.62 0.63 25.65
N ALA A 708 12.35 0.62 26.05
CA ALA A 708 11.65 -0.58 26.48
C ALA A 708 10.37 -0.84 25.67
N GLN A 709 9.96 -2.11 25.58
CA GLN A 709 8.61 -2.42 25.09
C GLN A 709 7.55 -2.02 26.14
N GLY A 710 6.30 -1.84 25.70
CA GLY A 710 5.17 -1.64 26.61
C GLY A 710 4.94 -2.88 27.47
N PRO A 711 4.78 -2.75 28.81
CA PRO A 711 4.54 -3.88 29.70
C PRO A 711 3.43 -4.83 29.23
N LEU A 712 3.62 -6.11 29.51
CA LEU A 712 2.63 -7.18 29.36
C LEU A 712 2.06 -7.50 30.75
N PRO A 713 0.88 -8.13 30.86
CA PRO A 713 0.30 -8.54 32.15
C PRO A 713 1.31 -9.23 33.09
N GLN A 714 2.12 -10.13 32.54
CA GLN A 714 3.13 -10.90 33.26
C GLN A 714 4.46 -10.16 33.49
N THR A 715 4.71 -9.01 32.85
CA THR A 715 5.96 -8.25 32.97
C THR A 715 5.82 -6.90 33.66
N VAL A 716 4.61 -6.51 34.12
CA VAL A 716 4.42 -5.27 34.90
C VAL A 716 5.35 -5.22 36.13
N GLY A 717 5.50 -6.34 36.84
CA GLY A 717 6.43 -6.42 37.97
C GLY A 717 7.89 -6.25 37.58
N ASP A 718 8.32 -6.89 36.49
CA ASP A 718 9.67 -6.74 35.95
C ASP A 718 9.93 -5.30 35.46
N PHE A 719 8.90 -4.61 34.95
CA PHE A 719 9.01 -3.21 34.53
C PHE A 719 9.21 -2.27 35.73
N TRP A 720 8.48 -2.44 36.82
CA TRP A 720 8.74 -1.65 38.03
C TRP A 720 10.10 -1.96 38.67
N ARG A 721 10.57 -3.21 38.54
CA ARG A 721 11.93 -3.58 38.93
C ARG A 721 12.98 -2.87 38.07
N LEU A 722 12.78 -2.77 36.75
CA LEU A 722 13.62 -1.98 35.86
C LEU A 722 13.72 -0.52 36.35
N VAL A 723 12.58 0.11 36.67
CA VAL A 723 12.54 1.49 37.18
C VAL A 723 13.31 1.63 38.49
N TRP A 724 13.13 0.69 39.43
CA TRP A 724 13.82 0.69 40.71
C TRP A 724 15.33 0.45 40.56
N GLU A 725 15.73 -0.66 39.93
CA GLU A 725 17.12 -1.10 39.84
C GLU A 725 17.98 -0.10 39.05
N GLN A 726 17.40 0.55 38.03
CA GLN A 726 18.09 1.59 37.26
C GLN A 726 18.00 2.98 37.90
N GLN A 727 17.27 3.14 39.02
CA GLN A 727 17.02 4.42 39.68
C GLN A 727 16.43 5.48 38.72
N SER A 728 15.55 5.05 37.82
CA SER A 728 14.96 5.91 36.80
C SER A 728 13.83 6.77 37.38
N HIS A 729 14.08 8.07 37.47
CA HIS A 729 13.09 9.04 37.95
C HIS A 729 12.08 9.48 36.89
N THR A 730 12.31 9.14 35.63
CA THR A 730 11.51 9.63 34.49
C THR A 730 11.06 8.46 33.64
N LEU A 731 9.75 8.37 33.43
CA LEU A 731 9.10 7.46 32.50
C LEU A 731 8.47 8.26 31.37
N VAL A 732 8.65 7.82 30.12
CA VAL A 732 8.01 8.43 28.95
C VAL A 732 7.26 7.34 28.19
N MET A 733 5.93 7.50 28.14
CA MET A 733 5.00 6.60 27.48
C MET A 733 4.44 7.28 26.23
N LEU A 734 4.61 6.65 25.07
CA LEU A 734 4.24 7.21 23.76
C LEU A 734 3.11 6.45 23.06
N THR A 735 2.33 5.68 23.82
CA THR A 735 1.23 4.85 23.30
C THR A 735 0.12 4.78 24.32
N ASN A 736 -1.13 4.75 23.85
CA ASN A 736 -2.26 4.45 24.71
C ASN A 736 -2.29 2.94 25.02
N CYS A 737 -2.92 2.54 26.12
CA CYS A 737 -2.99 1.12 26.51
C CYS A 737 -3.68 0.26 25.44
N VAL A 738 -4.74 0.81 24.82
CA VAL A 738 -5.48 0.19 23.73
C VAL A 738 -5.57 1.18 22.56
N GLU A 739 -5.20 0.72 21.37
CA GLU A 739 -5.27 1.48 20.13
C GLU A 739 -5.88 0.58 19.04
N SER A 740 -6.87 1.09 18.29
CA SER A 740 -7.58 0.32 17.24
C SER A 740 -8.06 -1.07 17.70
N GLY A 741 -8.55 -1.16 18.94
CA GLY A 741 -9.05 -2.40 19.54
C GLY A 741 -7.97 -3.41 19.95
N ARG A 742 -6.68 -3.06 19.87
CA ARG A 742 -5.56 -3.94 20.25
C ARG A 742 -4.84 -3.41 21.49
N VAL A 743 -4.48 -4.30 22.41
CA VAL A 743 -3.69 -3.96 23.61
C VAL A 743 -2.23 -3.70 23.19
N LYS A 744 -1.79 -2.45 23.29
CA LYS A 744 -0.42 -2.00 22.97
C LYS A 744 0.48 -1.96 24.22
N CYS A 745 -0.11 -1.66 25.36
CA CYS A 745 0.58 -1.59 26.65
C CYS A 745 -0.39 -2.00 27.76
N GLU A 746 0.06 -2.84 28.69
CA GLU A 746 -0.70 -3.09 29.91
C GLU A 746 -0.72 -1.84 30.78
N HIS A 747 -1.84 -1.59 31.46
CA HIS A 747 -1.93 -0.49 32.41
C HIS A 747 -1.10 -0.83 33.66
N TYR A 748 0.03 -0.16 33.85
CA TYR A 748 1.02 -0.51 34.87
C TYR A 748 1.08 0.45 36.07
N TRP A 749 0.29 1.52 36.07
CA TRP A 749 0.20 2.47 37.19
C TRP A 749 -1.15 2.33 37.93
N PRO A 750 -1.30 2.88 39.14
CA PRO A 750 -2.59 2.91 39.83
C PRO A 750 -3.63 3.77 39.12
N LEU A 751 -4.88 3.30 39.03
CA LEU A 751 -6.02 4.06 38.50
C LEU A 751 -6.61 5.05 39.53
N ASP A 752 -6.36 4.80 40.80
CA ASP A 752 -6.83 5.59 41.93
C ASP A 752 -5.67 5.82 42.92
N ALA A 753 -5.95 6.53 44.01
CA ALA A 753 -4.96 6.75 45.07
C ALA A 753 -4.58 5.47 45.84
N GLN A 754 -5.17 4.31 45.51
CA GLN A 754 -4.82 3.05 46.17
C GLN A 754 -3.49 2.51 45.60
N PRO A 755 -2.52 2.17 46.46
CA PRO A 755 -1.24 1.67 45.97
C PRO A 755 -1.36 0.31 45.29
N CYS A 756 -0.78 0.15 44.10
CA CYS A 756 -0.63 -1.16 43.47
C CYS A 756 0.68 -1.82 43.94
N THR A 757 0.64 -3.13 44.23
CA THR A 757 1.81 -3.86 44.76
C THR A 757 2.30 -4.89 43.75
N HIS A 758 3.60 -4.84 43.46
CA HIS A 758 4.29 -5.71 42.51
C HIS A 758 5.54 -6.31 43.17
N GLY A 759 5.40 -7.48 43.79
CA GLY A 759 6.50 -8.12 44.52
C GLY A 759 6.89 -7.32 45.76
N SER A 760 8.15 -6.84 45.83
CA SER A 760 8.66 -6.00 46.92
C SER A 760 8.40 -4.50 46.72
N LEU A 761 7.83 -4.11 45.57
CA LEU A 761 7.61 -2.73 45.17
C LEU A 761 6.13 -2.35 45.28
N GLN A 762 5.87 -1.16 45.79
CA GLN A 762 4.53 -0.58 45.87
C GLN A 762 4.52 0.77 45.17
N VAL A 763 3.64 0.94 44.18
CA VAL A 763 3.51 2.17 43.40
C VAL A 763 2.27 2.91 43.86
N THR A 764 2.40 4.20 44.14
CA THR A 764 1.28 5.07 44.53
C THR A 764 1.21 6.25 43.58
N LEU A 765 0.01 6.56 43.08
CA LEU A 765 -0.26 7.78 42.33
C LEU A 765 -0.39 8.95 43.30
N MET A 766 0.45 9.97 43.14
CA MET A 766 0.50 11.15 44.02
C MET A 766 -0.22 12.34 43.39
N ASP A 767 -0.03 12.55 42.08
CA ASP A 767 -0.65 13.64 41.32
C ASP A 767 -0.81 13.27 39.84
N GLU A 768 -1.81 13.85 39.17
CA GLU A 768 -2.09 13.66 37.75
C GLU A 768 -2.54 14.98 37.10
N GLU A 769 -1.75 15.47 36.15
CA GLU A 769 -2.04 16.65 35.34
C GLU A 769 -2.37 16.23 33.91
N VAL A 770 -3.61 16.41 33.48
CA VAL A 770 -4.07 16.10 32.12
C VAL A 770 -4.05 17.37 31.27
N MET A 771 -3.26 17.37 30.20
CA MET A 771 -3.23 18.40 29.17
C MET A 771 -3.85 17.86 27.86
N GLU A 772 -4.02 18.74 26.86
CA GLU A 772 -4.65 18.40 25.58
C GLU A 772 -3.97 17.24 24.85
N ASN A 773 -2.63 17.22 24.81
CA ASN A 773 -1.85 16.25 24.03
C ASN A 773 -1.14 15.18 24.89
N TRP A 774 -0.99 15.42 26.19
CA TRP A 774 -0.27 14.51 27.08
C TRP A 774 -0.76 14.62 28.54
N THR A 775 -0.46 13.61 29.33
CA THR A 775 -0.70 13.57 30.78
C THR A 775 0.63 13.44 31.51
N VAL A 776 0.79 14.15 32.62
CA VAL A 776 1.94 14.00 33.52
C VAL A 776 1.44 13.43 34.83
N ARG A 777 2.10 12.37 35.32
CA ARG A 777 1.78 11.74 36.61
C ARG A 777 2.98 11.73 37.52
N ASP A 778 2.77 12.10 38.77
CA ASP A 778 3.75 11.90 39.83
C ASP A 778 3.44 10.62 40.59
N LEU A 779 4.38 9.69 40.54
CA LEU A 779 4.29 8.37 41.15
C LEU A 779 5.34 8.25 42.25
N LYS A 780 4.98 7.56 43.33
CA LYS A 780 5.91 7.18 44.39
C LYS A 780 6.08 5.67 44.39
N LEU A 781 7.30 5.22 44.14
CA LEU A 781 7.69 3.82 44.18
C LEU A 781 8.37 3.53 45.52
N TRP A 782 7.73 2.69 46.34
CA TRP A 782 8.20 2.30 47.67
C TRP A 782 8.72 0.87 47.66
N HIS A 783 9.98 0.66 48.05
CA HIS A 783 10.55 -0.68 48.19
C HIS A 783 10.38 -1.17 49.63
N MET A 784 9.53 -2.16 49.83
CA MET A 784 9.10 -2.63 51.15
C MET A 784 10.24 -3.24 51.99
N GLN A 785 11.24 -3.88 51.37
CA GLN A 785 12.35 -4.49 52.13
C GLN A 785 13.44 -3.46 52.46
N GLU A 786 13.91 -2.69 51.48
CA GLU A 786 14.87 -1.59 51.67
C GLU A 786 14.34 -0.37 52.44
N GLN A 787 13.02 -0.20 52.59
CA GLN A 787 12.38 0.95 53.24
C GLN A 787 12.80 2.29 52.62
N LYS A 788 12.93 2.33 51.29
CA LYS A 788 13.28 3.52 50.50
C LYS A 788 12.18 3.87 49.52
N ALA A 789 12.06 5.16 49.22
CA ALA A 789 11.15 5.68 48.20
C ALA A 789 11.93 6.25 47.01
N LEU A 790 11.43 6.01 45.81
CA LEU A 790 11.87 6.64 44.57
C LEU A 790 10.68 7.46 44.01
N SER A 791 10.91 8.74 43.77
CA SER A 791 9.91 9.61 43.11
C SER A 791 10.07 9.47 41.60
N VAL A 792 8.99 9.08 40.92
CA VAL A 792 8.99 8.79 39.47
C VAL A 792 7.94 9.66 38.80
N ARG A 793 8.34 10.46 37.81
CA ARG A 793 7.42 11.25 36.99
C ARG A 793 7.20 10.55 35.65
N GLN A 794 5.95 10.24 35.34
CA GLN A 794 5.55 9.65 34.07
C GLN A 794 4.97 10.72 33.14
N PHE A 795 5.54 10.82 31.93
CA PHE A 795 5.06 11.65 30.84
C PHE A 795 4.37 10.75 29.81
N HIS A 796 3.07 10.91 29.61
CA HIS A 796 2.27 10.08 28.72
C HIS A 796 1.74 10.91 27.55
N TYR A 797 2.33 10.76 26.37
CA TYR A 797 1.89 11.44 25.15
C TYR A 797 0.76 10.64 24.48
N MET A 798 -0.44 11.21 24.42
CA MET A 798 -1.67 10.46 24.09
C MET A 798 -2.12 10.59 22.63
N THR A 799 -1.63 11.61 21.91
CA THR A 799 -2.12 11.96 20.56
C THR A 799 -1.24 11.45 19.42
N TRP A 800 -0.25 10.58 19.70
CA TRP A 800 0.58 9.98 18.64
C TRP A 800 -0.17 8.82 17.97
N PRO A 801 -0.47 8.90 16.66
CA PRO A 801 -1.23 7.88 15.95
C PRO A 801 -0.48 6.54 15.82
N ASP A 802 -1.23 5.46 15.70
CA ASP A 802 -0.68 4.12 15.50
C ASP A 802 -0.19 3.88 14.09
N HIS A 803 1.03 3.36 13.97
CA HIS A 803 1.78 3.19 12.71
C HIS A 803 1.95 4.45 11.83
N GLY A 804 1.61 5.64 12.36
CA GLY A 804 1.73 6.93 11.67
C GLY A 804 2.58 7.94 12.44
N VAL A 805 2.46 9.20 12.04
CA VAL A 805 3.10 10.37 12.65
C VAL A 805 2.06 11.44 12.95
N PRO A 806 2.26 12.29 13.98
CA PRO A 806 1.41 13.44 14.23
C PRO A 806 1.26 14.33 12.97
N HIS A 807 0.08 14.92 12.77
CA HIS A 807 -0.20 15.79 11.61
C HIS A 807 0.64 17.08 11.57
N SER A 808 1.27 17.45 12.70
CA SER A 808 2.16 18.60 12.80
C SER A 808 3.29 18.29 13.80
N PRO A 809 4.51 18.80 13.58
CA PRO A 809 5.61 18.71 14.54
C PRO A 809 5.38 19.52 15.83
N ASP A 810 4.53 20.55 15.80
CA ASP A 810 4.43 21.54 16.89
C ASP A 810 4.05 20.94 18.26
N PRO A 811 3.04 20.04 18.38
CA PRO A 811 2.70 19.42 19.66
C PRO A 811 3.82 18.54 20.23
N LEU A 812 4.55 17.82 19.37
CA LEU A 812 5.68 16.98 19.81
C LEU A 812 6.86 17.84 20.27
N LEU A 813 7.16 18.94 19.56
CA LEU A 813 8.19 19.89 19.98
C LEU A 813 7.84 20.58 21.30
N ALA A 814 6.56 20.92 21.53
CA ALA A 814 6.10 21.46 22.81
C ALA A 814 6.25 20.44 23.95
N PHE A 815 5.86 19.19 23.71
CA PHE A 815 6.09 18.09 24.65
C PHE A 815 7.57 17.87 24.95
N TRP A 816 8.42 17.86 23.92
CA TRP A 816 9.86 17.73 24.07
C TRP A 816 10.46 18.87 24.90
N LYS A 817 10.08 20.13 24.65
CA LYS A 817 10.54 21.29 25.44
C LYS A 817 10.24 21.12 26.93
N MET A 818 9.02 20.68 27.26
CA MET A 818 8.61 20.39 28.65
C MET A 818 9.42 19.22 29.24
N LEU A 819 9.54 18.11 28.53
CA LEU A 819 10.32 16.94 28.98
C LEU A 819 11.79 17.32 29.23
N ARG A 820 12.39 18.09 28.31
CA ARG A 820 13.78 18.54 28.41
C ARG A 820 13.99 19.49 29.59
N GLN A 821 13.03 20.38 29.85
CA GLN A 821 13.06 21.25 31.03
C GLN A 821 13.09 20.42 32.32
N TRP A 822 12.31 19.34 32.41
CA TRP A 822 12.34 18.40 33.54
C TRP A 822 13.65 17.62 33.64
N LEU A 823 14.14 17.04 32.54
CA LEU A 823 15.40 16.29 32.52
C LEU A 823 16.59 17.14 32.95
N ASN A 824 16.63 18.41 32.52
CA ASN A 824 17.65 19.37 32.93
C ASN A 824 17.59 19.73 34.42
N GLN A 825 16.43 19.62 35.08
CA GLN A 825 16.29 19.83 36.52
C GLN A 825 16.68 18.59 37.34
N THR A 826 16.69 17.41 36.71
CA THR A 826 16.81 16.10 37.38
C THR A 826 18.15 15.42 37.08
N MET A 827 19.26 16.17 37.08
CA MET A 827 20.60 15.70 36.67
C MET A 827 21.32 14.72 37.62
N GLY A 828 20.59 14.02 38.50
CA GLY A 828 21.15 13.10 39.50
C GLY A 828 20.49 11.73 39.57
N GLY A 829 19.65 11.38 38.59
CA GLY A 829 18.92 10.11 38.52
C GLY A 829 19.49 9.14 37.49
N GLY A 830 18.96 7.91 37.49
CA GLY A 830 19.20 6.94 36.43
C GLY A 830 18.59 7.36 35.07
N PRO A 831 18.91 6.63 33.99
CA PRO A 831 18.51 6.98 32.64
C PRO A 831 16.96 7.03 32.51
N PRO A 832 16.38 8.01 31.80
CA PRO A 832 14.96 8.02 31.48
C PRO A 832 14.58 6.78 30.67
N ILE A 833 13.45 6.17 31.03
CA ILE A 833 12.89 5.02 30.32
C ILE A 833 11.82 5.52 29.36
N VAL A 834 12.01 5.28 28.07
CA VAL A 834 11.08 5.66 27.01
C VAL A 834 10.50 4.40 26.40
N HIS A 835 9.18 4.31 26.31
CA HIS A 835 8.52 3.14 25.74
C HIS A 835 7.28 3.52 24.90
N CYS A 836 6.99 2.66 23.93
CA CYS A 836 5.74 2.63 23.18
C CYS A 836 5.19 1.20 23.24
N SER A 837 4.54 0.70 22.18
CA SER A 837 4.15 -0.72 22.12
C SER A 837 5.36 -1.64 22.00
N ALA A 838 6.17 -1.48 20.94
CA ALA A 838 7.35 -2.29 20.67
C ALA A 838 8.65 -1.71 21.27
N GLY A 839 8.64 -0.43 21.64
CA GLY A 839 9.83 0.26 22.15
C GLY A 839 10.86 0.61 21.08
N VAL A 840 10.43 0.84 19.82
CA VAL A 840 11.35 1.12 18.70
C VAL A 840 10.91 2.25 17.77
N GLY A 841 9.65 2.29 17.33
CA GLY A 841 9.13 3.32 16.40
C GLY A 841 9.05 4.71 17.05
N ARG A 842 7.91 5.02 17.70
CA ARG A 842 7.71 6.30 18.42
C ARG A 842 8.80 6.57 19.46
N THR A 843 9.21 5.53 20.19
CA THR A 843 10.33 5.56 21.15
C THR A 843 11.62 6.01 20.49
N GLY A 844 11.98 5.43 19.34
CA GLY A 844 13.17 5.82 18.62
C GLY A 844 13.09 7.24 18.07
N THR A 845 11.94 7.64 17.53
CA THR A 845 11.74 9.00 17.02
C THR A 845 11.91 10.06 18.10
N LEU A 846 11.36 9.86 19.30
CA LEU A 846 11.53 10.83 20.39
C LEU A 846 12.99 10.88 20.90
N ILE A 847 13.64 9.74 21.09
CA ILE A 847 15.04 9.71 21.56
C ILE A 847 15.95 10.36 20.50
N ALA A 848 15.75 10.04 19.23
CA ALA A 848 16.46 10.67 18.12
C ALA A 848 16.24 12.19 18.09
N LEU A 849 14.99 12.63 18.23
CA LEU A 849 14.69 14.06 18.28
C LEU A 849 15.42 14.76 19.43
N ASP A 850 15.41 14.20 20.65
CA ASP A 850 16.08 14.82 21.79
C ASP A 850 17.60 14.94 21.60
N VAL A 851 18.24 13.90 21.07
CA VAL A 851 19.69 13.92 20.88
C VAL A 851 20.10 14.83 19.73
N LEU A 852 19.38 14.77 18.61
CA LEU A 852 19.67 15.58 17.42
C LEU A 852 19.41 17.08 17.66
N LEU A 853 18.35 17.45 18.37
CA LEU A 853 18.12 18.85 18.73
C LEU A 853 19.19 19.39 19.68
N ARG A 854 19.67 18.57 20.62
CA ARG A 854 20.80 18.97 21.48
C ARG A 854 22.11 19.06 20.73
N GLN A 855 22.37 18.13 19.81
CA GLN A 855 23.54 18.19 18.94
C GLN A 855 23.52 19.50 18.14
N LEU A 856 22.37 19.83 17.56
CA LEU A 856 22.16 21.06 16.82
C LEU A 856 22.38 22.32 17.68
N GLU A 857 21.85 22.35 18.91
CA GLU A 857 22.06 23.46 19.87
C GLU A 857 23.52 23.60 20.32
N CYS A 858 24.26 22.49 20.48
CA CYS A 858 25.63 22.50 21.02
C CYS A 858 26.71 22.68 19.96
N GLU A 859 26.56 22.02 18.81
CA GLU A 859 27.58 21.86 17.77
C GLU A 859 27.23 22.61 16.47
N GLY A 860 25.97 23.04 16.29
CA GLY A 860 25.50 23.66 15.05
C GLY A 860 25.42 22.68 13.87
N LEU A 861 25.52 21.38 14.16
CA LEU A 861 25.51 20.27 13.21
C LEU A 861 24.44 19.27 13.62
N VAL A 862 23.88 18.54 12.65
CA VAL A 862 22.91 17.49 12.90
C VAL A 862 23.07 16.35 11.90
N GLY A 863 23.08 15.12 12.39
CA GLY A 863 23.22 13.92 11.56
C GLY A 863 22.11 12.89 11.82
N PRO A 864 20.90 13.06 11.27
CA PRO A 864 19.80 12.14 11.54
C PRO A 864 20.11 10.71 11.09
N PHE A 865 20.71 10.54 9.91
CA PHE A 865 21.14 9.25 9.38
C PHE A 865 22.21 8.57 10.26
N SER A 866 23.30 9.29 10.55
CA SER A 866 24.44 8.79 11.33
C SER A 866 24.04 8.41 12.75
N TYR A 867 23.19 9.21 13.39
CA TYR A 867 22.69 8.91 14.74
C TYR A 867 21.72 7.74 14.74
N LEU A 868 20.80 7.66 13.78
CA LEU A 868 19.85 6.55 13.71
C LEU A 868 20.54 5.20 13.46
N LYS A 869 21.58 5.21 12.64
CA LYS A 869 22.50 4.07 12.46
C LYS A 869 23.04 3.56 13.80
N LYS A 870 23.60 4.45 14.60
CA LYS A 870 24.12 4.16 15.96
C LYS A 870 23.04 3.65 16.92
N MET A 871 21.82 4.17 16.84
CA MET A 871 20.69 3.65 17.62
C MET A 871 20.35 2.21 17.22
N ARG A 872 20.35 1.90 15.92
CA ARG A 872 20.07 0.55 15.39
C ARG A 872 21.15 -0.47 15.73
N GLU A 873 22.39 -0.03 15.94
CA GLU A 873 23.44 -0.89 16.52
C GLU A 873 23.10 -1.32 17.96
N SER A 874 22.38 -0.48 18.72
CA SER A 874 22.05 -0.75 20.14
C SER A 874 20.70 -1.45 20.32
N ARG A 875 19.73 -1.23 19.44
CA ARG A 875 18.42 -1.92 19.46
C ARG A 875 17.88 -2.01 18.04
N PRO A 876 17.38 -3.17 17.57
CA PRO A 876 16.92 -3.31 16.20
C PRO A 876 15.71 -2.41 15.92
N LEU A 877 15.56 -1.99 14.66
CA LEU A 877 14.36 -1.31 14.14
C LEU A 877 13.99 0.02 14.82
N MET A 878 14.94 0.67 15.52
CA MET A 878 14.74 2.04 16.03
C MET A 878 14.35 2.96 14.87
N VAL A 879 13.32 3.78 15.09
CA VAL A 879 12.56 4.52 14.04
C VAL A 879 12.09 3.53 12.96
N GLN A 880 10.87 3.01 13.12
CA GLN A 880 10.43 1.76 12.50
C GLN A 880 9.91 1.94 11.07
N THR A 881 9.46 3.14 10.70
CA THR A 881 8.91 3.44 9.38
C THR A 881 9.60 4.64 8.75
N GLU A 882 9.63 4.68 7.43
CA GLU A 882 10.14 5.83 6.68
C GLU A 882 9.39 7.11 7.05
N ALA A 883 8.06 7.06 7.19
CA ALA A 883 7.27 8.20 7.62
C ALA A 883 7.75 8.80 8.97
N GLN A 884 8.19 7.95 9.92
CA GLN A 884 8.76 8.41 11.19
C GLN A 884 10.15 9.05 11.01
N TYR A 885 10.93 8.58 10.03
CA TYR A 885 12.22 9.15 9.67
C TYR A 885 12.05 10.52 9.00
N VAL A 886 11.11 10.65 8.06
CA VAL A 886 10.75 11.94 7.43
C VAL A 886 10.24 12.91 8.49
N PHE A 887 9.32 12.47 9.36
CA PHE A 887 8.77 13.32 10.41
C PHE A 887 9.82 13.80 11.43
N LEU A 888 10.87 13.01 11.69
CA LEU A 888 12.02 13.44 12.49
C LEU A 888 12.71 14.66 11.85
N HIS A 889 12.91 14.65 10.52
CA HIS A 889 13.48 15.77 9.78
C HIS A 889 12.57 16.99 9.78
N GLU A 890 11.27 16.80 9.61
CA GLU A 890 10.27 17.88 9.71
C GLU A 890 10.30 18.54 11.09
N CYS A 891 10.46 17.77 12.17
CA CYS A 891 10.61 18.30 13.52
C CYS A 891 11.87 19.17 13.67
N ILE A 892 13.01 18.71 13.16
CA ILE A 892 14.27 19.46 13.22
C ILE A 892 14.17 20.75 12.38
N LEU A 893 13.60 20.66 11.17
CA LEU A 893 13.39 21.82 10.30
C LEU A 893 12.47 22.85 10.96
N ARG A 894 11.36 22.39 11.55
CA ARG A 894 10.42 23.24 12.26
C ARG A 894 11.06 23.92 13.48
N PHE A 895 11.93 23.22 14.20
CA PHE A 895 12.71 23.78 15.31
C PHE A 895 13.66 24.91 14.85
N LEU A 896 14.36 24.73 13.73
CA LEU A 896 15.22 25.76 13.13
C LEU A 896 14.43 27.00 12.70
N GLN A 897 13.24 26.82 12.12
CA GLN A 897 12.34 27.91 11.73
C GLN A 897 11.83 28.70 12.94
N GLN A 898 11.46 28.03 14.03
CA GLN A 898 11.04 28.70 15.28
C GLN A 898 12.19 29.52 15.90
N SER A 899 13.42 29.05 15.74
CA SER A 899 14.63 29.66 16.33
C SER A 899 15.13 30.88 15.54
N SER A 900 14.80 31.00 14.26
CA SER A 900 15.23 32.10 13.36
C SER A 900 14.30 33.33 13.34
N LEU A 901 13.21 33.31 14.10
CA LEU A 901 12.13 34.31 14.08
C LEU A 901 12.22 35.38 15.21
N ILE A 902 13.40 35.98 15.49
CA ILE A 902 13.58 37.24 16.29
C ILE A 902 14.82 38.01 15.71
N PRO A 903 14.79 39.34 15.47
CA PRO A 903 14.71 39.90 14.09
C PRO A 903 15.96 40.65 13.56
N ALA A 904 16.09 40.77 12.23
CA ALA A 904 16.22 42.07 11.53
C ALA A 904 16.22 41.98 9.97
N LYS A 905 15.33 42.79 9.38
CA LYS A 905 15.26 43.40 8.02
C LYS A 905 14.37 42.76 6.93
N THR A 906 13.17 43.34 6.81
CA THR A 906 12.46 43.83 5.59
C THR A 906 13.31 43.84 4.31
N GLU A 907 12.92 43.35 3.14
CA GLU A 907 11.68 43.43 2.31
C GLU A 907 11.90 42.53 1.04
N PRO A 908 10.96 42.37 0.07
CA PRO A 908 9.52 42.17 0.12
C PRO A 908 9.06 40.89 -0.65
N MET A 909 7.77 40.59 -0.48
CA MET A 909 6.97 39.55 -1.16
C MET A 909 7.09 39.55 -2.69
N TYR A 910 7.13 38.35 -3.27
CA TYR A 910 6.35 38.03 -4.46
C TYR A 910 5.28 37.01 -4.08
N GLU A 911 4.05 37.50 -3.96
CA GLU A 911 2.83 36.72 -3.86
C GLU A 911 2.37 36.35 -5.28
N ASN A 912 2.03 35.08 -5.48
CA ASN A 912 0.89 34.67 -6.31
C ASN A 912 0.54 33.23 -5.91
N LEU A 913 -0.40 33.04 -4.98
CA LEU A 913 -1.85 32.92 -5.23
C LEU A 913 -2.21 31.80 -6.20
N LEU A 914 -2.62 30.65 -5.63
CA LEU A 914 -3.91 30.02 -5.94
C LEU A 914 -4.21 28.91 -4.94
N TYR A 915 -4.84 29.30 -3.83
CA TYR A 915 -5.68 28.41 -3.02
C TYR A 915 -6.99 29.12 -2.73
N LYS A 916 -8.08 28.44 -3.11
CA LYS A 916 -9.40 28.33 -2.44
C LYS A 916 -10.55 28.50 -3.40
N ASN A 917 -11.24 27.39 -3.66
CA ASN A 917 -12.69 27.34 -3.53
C ASN A 917 -13.02 26.52 -2.28
N VAL A 918 -12.99 27.19 -1.13
CA VAL A 918 -13.77 26.78 0.05
C VAL A 918 -15.00 27.68 0.06
N ALA A 919 -16.02 27.23 -0.65
CA ALA A 919 -17.37 27.77 -0.62
C ALA A 919 -18.39 26.61 -0.57
N ALA A 920 -18.14 25.63 0.30
CA ALA A 920 -19.05 24.51 0.54
C ALA A 920 -19.01 23.94 1.97
N ILE A 921 -18.42 24.63 2.96
CA ILE A 921 -18.52 24.24 4.39
C ILE A 921 -18.85 25.46 5.25
N GLN A 922 -19.90 26.17 4.86
CA GLN A 922 -20.63 27.13 5.70
C GLN A 922 -22.14 27.01 5.42
N ALA A 923 -22.65 25.77 5.39
CA ALA A 923 -24.08 25.50 5.28
C ALA A 923 -24.53 24.25 6.08
N GLU A 924 -23.87 23.90 7.18
CA GLU A 924 -24.34 22.85 8.12
C GLU A 924 -24.16 23.25 9.59
N GLN A 925 -24.47 24.50 9.92
CA GLN A 925 -24.90 24.90 11.28
C GLN A 925 -25.93 26.02 11.19
N GLN A 926 -27.12 25.69 10.69
CA GLN A 926 -28.36 26.34 11.11
C GLN A 926 -29.54 25.40 10.82
N GLU A 927 -30.16 24.95 11.92
CA GLU A 927 -31.48 24.31 12.05
C GLU A 927 -31.58 22.78 11.94
N ALA A 928 -31.92 22.19 13.11
CA ALA A 928 -32.53 20.88 13.41
C ALA A 928 -31.61 19.67 13.58
#